data_AF-A0A937X954-F1
#
_entry.id   AF-A0A937X954-F1
#
_cell.length_a   1.000
_cell.length_b   1.000
_cell.length_c   1.000
_cell.angle_alpha   90.00
_cell.angle_beta   90.00
_cell.angle_gamma   90.00
#
_symmetry.space_group_name_H-M   'P 1'
#
loop_
_entity.id
_entity.type
_entity.pdbx_description
1 polymer ?
#
loop_
_entity_poly.entity_id
_entity_poly.type
_entity_poly.pdbx_seq_one_letter_code
_entity_poly.pdbx_strand_id
1 'polypeptide(L)'
;ETLRASARVVTSVQRKKDILKRLKVVEAFRSSGNKPEWMVLEVVPVLPPDLRPLVPLEGGRFATSDLNDLYRRVINRNNRLKRLSEIRAPEVILRNEKRMLQEAVDALFDNGRRTRAVRGQGNRPLKSLSDMLKGKQGRFRQNLLGKRVDYSGRSVIVVGPELRLHECGLPQTMALELFKPFIIRRLEEAGETVKQAKRLVEREGPQVWEILSEIIKDHPVLLNRAPTLHRLGIQAFQPVLVEGKAIRIHPLVCTAFNADFDGDQMAVHVPLSWAAQIESRELMMSTNNILSPSNGRPLATPTQDIVLGCNYLTKPRDGCRGEGKVFCSPQEVRMALEHGAIELHARIKCRVRGELRETTVGRVFFNEVVPEELGYFNDTFDKRSLERLVARSFQRLGKERTAAFLDQLKNFGFGYATQAGITVGIDDIQIPVEKAQIIAEAEKEVAKINKQHRDGAISERERQNRVVETWTRVTNQVEKATMEGLSRIDQGFNPIWLMADSGSRGSREQIRQLAGMRGLMAKPQKRLTGGAEEVIEQPVLRNFKEGLTVLEYFISTHGARKGLADTALKTADAGYLTRRLVDVAQDLIVGMEDCGTIRGIERGALKEGEQIVQPLRERILGRVAVDDIFDLQGDTLIAEAGALIDETMAARLEEAGVDTVMIRSVLTCEARRGICARCYGRDLAGGGLVSIGEAVGVIAAQSIGEPGTQLTLRTFHIGGIAALEVGASVVRARREATVRYVDLKVTRRSDGSFVHVGHQGEIELVDDQKRVVDRFRPPYGTALMVNDGDRILKDAVLFEWDTYNVPIIALATGRVQFVDIKEKVTLRDETDEATGKRELVIVEDRERKLQPHIDIIPAGGGAAQRAPIPTGARLVVRDGQKVHAGDSLATLPRASGKSRDITAGLPRVAELFEGRRPRDLATISEIDGVVRMGEMVRGMRRVIVQAEDGRDVREYLIPHGKHMHVHDGDYVRAGDTLTDGRINPHDILRVKGIKEVQEYLVDEIQEVYRTQGVGIDDKHIECIVRQMLQKVRVEDPGDTRFLEGELADKTDLREEQDRVVAEGGSPARYSPLLLGITKASLSTQSFVSAASFQETTRILTEASIMGSVDPLLGLKENVAIGQLIPAGTGMPKLRRLRAVPLDAEPDEEDIDLLLGFSSILEPVGAGAETLLGTSLGTPSGEEGDEDGGGLRAKGAAGAGAAEGAEEAEEAEESEEAEESEEAAGAAEKTAADGDSMG
;
A
#
# COMPACT_ATOMS: atom_id res chain seq x y z
N GLU A 1 -20.93 43.37 2.69
CA GLU A 1 -20.17 44.25 3.59
C GLU A 1 -20.54 44.06 5.07
N THR A 2 -21.81 44.23 5.46
CA THR A 2 -22.29 44.02 6.85
C THR A 2 -21.75 42.73 7.51
N LEU A 3 -21.81 41.58 6.83
CA LEU A 3 -21.26 40.32 7.34
C LEU A 3 -19.73 40.34 7.56
N ARG A 4 -18.96 41.05 6.72
CA ARG A 4 -17.51 41.23 6.88
C ARG A 4 -17.20 42.09 8.10
N ALA A 5 -17.94 43.18 8.30
CA ALA A 5 -17.82 44.01 9.50
C ALA A 5 -18.16 43.22 10.77
N SER A 6 -19.27 42.47 10.78
CA SER A 6 -19.64 41.61 11.90
C SER A 6 -18.61 40.52 12.19
N ALA A 7 -17.98 39.92 11.16
CA ALA A 7 -16.93 38.92 11.34
C ALA A 7 -15.68 39.50 12.04
N ARG A 8 -15.33 40.78 11.78
CA ARG A 8 -14.21 41.47 12.44
C ARG A 8 -14.52 41.85 13.90
N VAL A 9 -15.78 42.18 14.21
CA VAL A 9 -16.20 42.62 15.57
C VAL A 9 -16.54 41.46 16.51
N VAL A 10 -16.98 40.31 16.00
CA VAL A 10 -17.43 39.18 16.84
C VAL A 10 -16.25 38.37 17.38
N THR A 11 -16.06 38.45 18.70
CA THR A 11 -15.03 37.70 19.46
C THR A 11 -15.38 36.21 19.68
N SER A 12 -16.66 35.83 19.59
CA SER A 12 -17.11 34.44 19.77
C SER A 12 -16.75 33.57 18.56
N VAL A 13 -15.82 32.63 18.75
CA VAL A 13 -15.35 31.69 17.70
C VAL A 13 -16.49 31.00 16.95
N GLN A 14 -17.51 30.50 17.66
CA GLN A 14 -18.63 29.78 17.02
C GLN A 14 -19.51 30.72 16.18
N ARG A 15 -19.88 31.89 16.72
CA ARG A 15 -20.64 32.89 15.95
C ARG A 15 -19.84 33.41 14.76
N LYS A 16 -18.53 33.66 14.92
CA LYS A 16 -17.63 34.07 13.84
C LYS A 16 -17.60 33.01 12.73
N LYS A 17 -17.48 31.73 13.09
CA LYS A 17 -17.52 30.60 12.14
C LYS A 17 -18.83 30.51 11.35
N ASP A 18 -19.98 30.73 11.98
CA ASP A 18 -21.27 30.69 11.29
C ASP A 18 -21.50 31.94 10.41
N ILE A 19 -20.99 33.11 10.82
CA ILE A 19 -20.93 34.32 9.97
C ILE A 19 -20.03 34.06 8.75
N LEU A 20 -18.84 33.47 8.92
CA LEU A 20 -17.91 33.16 7.83
C LEU A 20 -18.49 32.14 6.84
N LYS A 21 -19.17 31.08 7.31
CA LYS A 21 -19.91 30.15 6.43
C LYS A 21 -20.97 30.89 5.60
N ARG A 22 -21.77 31.75 6.23
CA ARG A 22 -22.81 32.52 5.55
C ARG A 22 -22.20 33.51 4.55
N LEU A 23 -21.09 34.15 4.91
CA LEU A 23 -20.33 35.03 4.04
C LEU A 23 -19.84 34.28 2.80
N LYS A 24 -19.22 33.11 2.96
CA LYS A 24 -18.76 32.27 1.84
C LYS A 24 -19.89 31.91 0.87
N VAL A 25 -21.08 31.56 1.37
CA VAL A 25 -22.25 31.29 0.49
C VAL A 25 -22.70 32.56 -0.24
N VAL A 26 -22.80 33.70 0.46
CA VAL A 26 -23.20 34.98 -0.16
C VAL A 26 -22.18 35.45 -1.21
N GLU A 27 -20.89 35.26 -0.96
CA GLU A 27 -19.83 35.60 -1.91
C GLU A 27 -19.82 34.65 -3.11
N ALA A 28 -20.08 33.36 -2.92
CA ALA A 28 -20.27 32.39 -4.01
C ALA A 28 -21.46 32.75 -4.92
N PHE A 29 -22.61 33.15 -4.38
CA PHE A 29 -23.72 33.67 -5.19
C PHE A 29 -23.35 34.97 -5.92
N ARG A 30 -22.60 35.87 -5.27
CA ARG A 30 -22.16 37.13 -5.88
C ARG A 30 -21.15 36.94 -7.01
N SER A 31 -20.25 35.95 -6.91
CA SER A 31 -19.23 35.67 -7.92
C SER A 31 -19.76 34.84 -9.09
N SER A 32 -20.68 33.90 -8.83
CA SER A 32 -21.28 33.04 -9.86
C SER A 32 -22.33 33.74 -10.73
N GLY A 33 -22.89 34.86 -10.27
CA GLY A 33 -24.05 35.50 -10.91
C GLY A 33 -25.37 34.73 -10.72
N ASN A 34 -25.35 33.62 -9.97
CA ASN A 34 -26.55 32.86 -9.64
C ASN A 34 -27.53 33.70 -8.81
N LYS A 35 -28.82 33.50 -9.02
CA LYS A 35 -29.86 34.14 -8.22
C LYS A 35 -30.38 33.22 -7.11
N PRO A 36 -30.53 33.71 -5.86
CA PRO A 36 -31.09 32.89 -4.77
C PRO A 36 -32.51 32.38 -5.02
N GLU A 37 -33.31 33.09 -5.82
CA GLU A 37 -34.66 32.67 -6.21
C GLU A 37 -34.70 31.32 -6.94
N TRP A 38 -33.63 30.94 -7.67
CA TRP A 38 -33.53 29.66 -8.37
C TRP A 38 -33.46 28.43 -7.46
N MET A 39 -33.25 28.60 -6.15
CA MET A 39 -33.35 27.51 -5.18
C MET A 39 -34.80 27.03 -4.98
N VAL A 40 -35.79 27.81 -5.40
CA VAL A 40 -37.22 27.46 -5.35
C VAL A 40 -37.70 27.20 -6.78
N LEU A 41 -37.90 25.93 -7.12
CA LEU A 41 -38.27 25.52 -8.48
C LEU A 41 -39.74 25.83 -8.78
N GLU A 42 -39.98 26.80 -9.67
CA GLU A 42 -41.31 27.04 -10.26
C GLU A 42 -41.61 26.06 -11.42
N VAL A 43 -40.57 25.58 -12.11
CA VAL A 43 -40.65 24.67 -13.25
C VAL A 43 -39.73 23.47 -13.01
N VAL A 44 -40.27 22.26 -13.16
CA VAL A 44 -39.50 21.00 -13.07
C VAL A 44 -39.27 20.45 -14.48
N PRO A 45 -38.00 20.33 -14.94
CA PRO A 45 -37.72 19.74 -16.25
C PRO A 45 -38.04 18.25 -16.26
N VAL A 46 -38.46 17.74 -17.43
CA VAL A 46 -38.79 16.32 -17.63
C VAL A 46 -37.74 15.68 -18.52
N LEU A 47 -37.13 14.59 -18.06
CA LEU A 47 -36.12 13.85 -18.81
C LEU A 47 -36.69 13.31 -20.15
N PRO A 48 -35.93 13.35 -21.26
CA PRO A 48 -36.34 12.77 -22.55
C PRO A 48 -36.78 11.30 -22.44
N PRO A 49 -37.81 10.84 -23.19
CA PRO A 49 -38.34 9.48 -23.11
C PRO A 49 -37.28 8.38 -23.31
N ASP A 50 -36.32 8.58 -24.22
CA ASP A 50 -35.29 7.59 -24.56
C ASP A 50 -34.34 7.29 -23.37
N LEU A 51 -34.23 8.22 -22.41
CA LEU A 51 -33.47 8.04 -21.17
C LEU A 51 -34.31 7.42 -20.04
N ARG A 52 -35.60 7.18 -20.26
CA ARG A 52 -36.56 6.51 -19.37
C ARG A 52 -37.51 5.59 -20.17
N PRO A 53 -36.98 4.66 -20.99
CA PRO A 53 -37.75 3.99 -22.03
C PRO A 53 -38.90 3.14 -21.48
N LEU A 54 -39.87 2.90 -22.35
CA LEU A 54 -40.97 1.94 -22.18
C LEU A 54 -40.74 0.84 -23.22
N VAL A 55 -40.00 -0.19 -22.83
CA VAL A 55 -39.62 -1.27 -23.76
C VAL A 55 -40.72 -2.34 -23.72
N PRO A 56 -41.34 -2.70 -24.86
CA PRO A 56 -42.23 -3.85 -24.91
C PRO A 56 -41.42 -5.13 -24.66
N LEU A 57 -41.92 -5.99 -23.79
CA LEU A 57 -41.41 -7.34 -23.58
C LEU A 57 -42.32 -8.34 -24.28
N GLU A 58 -41.80 -9.54 -24.51
CA GLU A 58 -42.60 -10.66 -25.01
C GLU A 58 -43.79 -10.96 -24.08
N GLY A 59 -44.89 -11.43 -24.67
CA GLY A 59 -46.16 -11.59 -23.95
C GLY A 59 -46.93 -10.29 -23.65
N GLY A 60 -46.60 -9.18 -24.32
CA GLY A 60 -47.38 -7.93 -24.26
C GLY A 60 -47.21 -7.14 -22.95
N ARG A 61 -46.20 -7.47 -22.14
CA ARG A 61 -45.80 -6.70 -20.95
C ARG A 61 -44.93 -5.51 -21.37
N PHE A 62 -44.81 -4.52 -20.50
CA PHE A 62 -43.90 -3.38 -20.72
C PHE A 62 -42.91 -3.26 -19.57
N ALA A 63 -41.62 -3.24 -19.89
CA ALA A 63 -40.58 -2.82 -18.96
C ALA A 63 -40.61 -1.29 -18.86
N THR A 64 -40.86 -0.77 -17.66
CA THR A 64 -40.99 0.68 -17.43
C THR A 64 -39.94 1.18 -16.46
N SER A 65 -39.21 2.25 -16.83
CA SER A 65 -38.27 2.93 -15.92
C SER A 65 -38.98 3.49 -14.67
N ASP A 66 -38.40 3.30 -13.48
CA ASP A 66 -38.86 3.84 -12.20
C ASP A 66 -39.16 5.36 -12.23
N LEU A 67 -38.41 6.11 -13.04
CA LEU A 67 -38.62 7.54 -13.23
C LEU A 67 -40.01 7.86 -13.78
N ASN A 68 -40.56 7.03 -14.67
CA ASN A 68 -41.89 7.24 -15.24
C ASN A 68 -42.96 7.24 -14.14
N ASP A 69 -42.81 6.39 -13.12
CA ASP A 69 -43.69 6.35 -11.95
C ASP A 69 -43.56 7.58 -11.06
N LEU A 70 -42.35 8.09 -10.87
CA LEU A 70 -42.09 9.31 -10.10
C LEU A 70 -42.65 10.55 -10.83
N TYR A 71 -42.39 10.70 -12.13
CA TYR A 71 -42.98 11.77 -12.96
C TYR A 71 -44.51 11.69 -12.97
N ARG A 72 -45.09 10.50 -13.15
CA ARG A 72 -46.55 10.26 -13.11
C ARG A 72 -47.16 10.74 -11.79
N ARG A 73 -46.50 10.50 -10.65
CA ARG A 73 -46.95 11.01 -9.34
C ARG A 73 -46.90 12.53 -9.28
N VAL A 74 -45.80 13.17 -9.69
CA VAL A 74 -45.67 14.65 -9.72
C VAL A 74 -46.75 15.29 -10.59
N ILE A 75 -46.94 14.81 -11.83
CA ILE A 75 -47.92 15.33 -12.78
C ILE A 75 -49.34 15.20 -12.21
N ASN A 76 -49.70 14.03 -11.65
CA ASN A 76 -51.03 13.81 -11.08
C ASN A 76 -51.30 14.72 -9.87
N ARG A 77 -50.30 14.96 -9.01
CA ARG A 77 -50.42 15.88 -7.87
C ARG A 77 -50.54 17.34 -8.31
N ASN A 78 -49.74 17.77 -9.29
CA ASN A 78 -49.82 19.13 -9.83
C ASN A 78 -51.19 19.39 -10.49
N ASN A 79 -51.66 18.46 -11.33
CA ASN A 79 -52.97 18.55 -11.97
C ASN A 79 -54.14 18.48 -10.98
N ARG A 80 -53.96 17.87 -9.80
CA ARG A 80 -54.95 17.89 -8.71
C ARG A 80 -54.93 19.21 -7.96
N LEU A 81 -53.76 19.73 -7.61
CA LEU A 81 -53.59 21.03 -6.96
C LEU A 81 -54.16 22.17 -7.83
N LYS A 82 -53.89 22.16 -9.14
CA LYS A 82 -54.44 23.13 -10.09
C LYS A 82 -55.98 23.15 -10.06
N ARG A 83 -56.62 21.98 -10.21
CA ARG A 83 -58.09 21.84 -10.15
C ARG A 83 -58.68 22.28 -8.81
N LEU A 84 -58.02 21.95 -7.69
CA LEU A 84 -58.46 22.40 -6.35
C LEU A 84 -58.34 23.93 -6.19
N SER A 85 -57.35 24.55 -6.81
CA SER A 85 -57.17 26.00 -6.82
C SER A 85 -58.21 26.71 -7.70
N GLU A 86 -58.54 26.14 -8.86
CA GLU A 86 -59.60 26.64 -9.76
C GLU A 86 -60.98 26.61 -9.07
N ILE A 87 -61.27 25.55 -8.32
CA ILE A 87 -62.52 25.37 -7.55
C ILE A 87 -62.53 26.17 -6.23
N ARG A 88 -61.43 26.87 -5.89
CA ARG A 88 -61.24 27.61 -4.61
C ARG A 88 -61.51 26.73 -3.37
N ALA A 89 -60.95 25.51 -3.37
CA ALA A 89 -61.07 24.59 -2.25
C ALA A 89 -60.50 25.17 -0.93
N PRO A 90 -60.99 24.75 0.25
CA PRO A 90 -60.51 25.23 1.56
C PRO A 90 -58.99 25.14 1.71
N GLU A 91 -58.40 26.12 2.39
CA GLU A 91 -56.94 26.23 2.56
C GLU A 91 -56.29 24.96 3.12
N VAL A 92 -56.96 24.23 4.02
CA VAL A 92 -56.44 22.99 4.60
C VAL A 92 -56.16 21.94 3.51
N ILE A 93 -57.05 21.83 2.51
CA ILE A 93 -56.91 20.90 1.39
C ILE A 93 -55.80 21.37 0.46
N LEU A 94 -55.74 22.68 0.15
CA LEU A 94 -54.68 23.25 -0.68
C LEU A 94 -53.29 23.12 -0.04
N ARG A 95 -53.16 23.35 1.26
CA ARG A 95 -51.91 23.15 2.03
C ARG A 95 -51.50 21.68 2.03
N ASN A 96 -52.44 20.75 2.19
CA ASN A 96 -52.15 19.32 2.11
C ASN A 96 -51.69 18.90 0.71
N GLU A 97 -52.39 19.32 -0.36
CA GLU A 97 -51.99 18.93 -1.73
C GLU A 97 -50.67 19.60 -2.16
N LYS A 98 -50.39 20.84 -1.70
CA LYS A 98 -49.06 21.47 -1.84
C LYS A 98 -47.97 20.63 -1.17
N ARG A 99 -48.20 20.15 0.06
CA ARG A 99 -47.30 19.22 0.74
C ARG A 99 -47.12 17.94 -0.07
N MET A 100 -48.20 17.30 -0.53
CA MET A 100 -48.11 16.06 -1.33
C MET A 100 -47.41 16.26 -2.69
N LEU A 101 -47.49 17.46 -3.28
CA LEU A 101 -46.73 17.81 -4.49
C LEU A 101 -45.23 17.96 -4.18
N GLN A 102 -44.86 18.71 -3.13
CA GLN A 102 -43.47 18.75 -2.66
C GLN A 102 -42.94 17.35 -2.37
N GLU A 103 -43.75 16.49 -1.74
CA GLU A 103 -43.40 15.10 -1.46
C GLU A 103 -43.12 14.25 -2.71
N ALA A 104 -43.86 14.47 -3.80
CA ALA A 104 -43.62 13.80 -5.07
C ALA A 104 -42.37 14.36 -5.78
N VAL A 105 -42.12 15.67 -5.71
CA VAL A 105 -40.95 16.32 -6.32
C VAL A 105 -39.67 15.91 -5.59
N ASP A 106 -39.66 15.92 -4.26
CA ASP A 106 -38.53 15.44 -3.45
C ASP A 106 -38.19 13.98 -3.80
N ALA A 107 -39.19 13.11 -3.95
CA ALA A 107 -38.99 11.71 -4.30
C ALA A 107 -38.48 11.49 -5.73
N LEU A 108 -38.80 12.39 -6.67
CA LEU A 108 -38.23 12.38 -8.02
C LEU A 108 -36.74 12.73 -8.01
N PHE A 109 -36.32 13.70 -7.20
CA PHE A 109 -34.92 14.13 -7.12
C PHE A 109 -34.05 13.24 -6.23
N ASP A 110 -34.47 12.92 -5.00
CA ASP A 110 -33.74 12.04 -4.07
C ASP A 110 -34.69 11.27 -3.12
N ASN A 111 -35.17 10.11 -3.58
CA ASN A 111 -36.13 9.27 -2.86
C ASN A 111 -35.58 8.74 -1.52
N GLY A 112 -34.25 8.55 -1.44
CA GLY A 112 -33.59 7.99 -0.26
C GLY A 112 -33.41 8.96 0.91
N ARG A 113 -33.60 10.28 0.70
CA ARG A 113 -33.40 11.29 1.76
C ARG A 113 -34.57 11.41 2.75
N ARG A 114 -35.64 10.63 2.52
CA ARG A 114 -36.90 10.63 3.29
C ARG A 114 -36.94 9.44 4.25
N THR A 115 -37.54 9.64 5.42
CA THR A 115 -37.74 8.58 6.44
C THR A 115 -38.46 7.34 5.89
N ARG A 116 -39.32 7.51 4.87
CA ARG A 116 -39.93 6.41 4.12
C ARG A 116 -39.82 6.70 2.63
N ALA A 117 -38.97 5.94 1.93
CA ALA A 117 -38.85 5.99 0.49
C ALA A 117 -40.16 5.55 -0.19
N VAL A 118 -40.45 6.15 -1.34
CA VAL A 118 -41.56 5.77 -2.22
C VAL A 118 -41.23 4.43 -2.89
N ARG A 119 -42.12 3.45 -2.71
CA ARG A 119 -41.97 2.07 -3.22
C ARG A 119 -42.90 1.81 -4.42
N GLY A 120 -42.46 0.87 -5.27
CA GLY A 120 -43.22 0.33 -6.40
C GLY A 120 -44.09 -0.87 -5.99
N GLN A 121 -44.65 -1.58 -6.98
CA GLN A 121 -45.51 -2.75 -6.75
C GLN A 121 -44.77 -3.91 -6.04
N GLY A 122 -43.51 -4.18 -6.41
CA GLY A 122 -42.68 -5.21 -5.78
C GLY A 122 -41.99 -4.77 -4.48
N ASN A 123 -42.57 -3.84 -3.71
CA ASN A 123 -42.07 -3.30 -2.42
C ASN A 123 -40.65 -2.65 -2.43
N ARG A 124 -39.88 -2.74 -3.52
CA ARG A 124 -38.58 -2.05 -3.67
C ARG A 124 -38.76 -0.53 -3.78
N PRO A 125 -37.81 0.28 -3.25
CA PRO A 125 -37.79 1.71 -3.49
C PRO A 125 -37.58 2.02 -4.98
N LEU A 126 -38.27 3.04 -5.49
CA LEU A 126 -38.07 3.53 -6.86
C LEU A 126 -36.76 4.32 -6.95
N LYS A 127 -35.94 4.07 -7.98
CA LYS A 127 -34.70 4.82 -8.25
C LYS A 127 -35.04 6.26 -8.67
N SER A 128 -34.50 7.23 -7.94
CA SER A 128 -34.61 8.68 -8.23
C SER A 128 -33.50 9.18 -9.16
N LEU A 129 -33.60 10.43 -9.60
CA LEU A 129 -32.56 11.07 -10.42
C LEU A 129 -31.19 11.07 -9.74
N SER A 130 -31.13 11.33 -8.42
CA SER A 130 -29.88 11.25 -7.66
C SER A 130 -29.32 9.83 -7.57
N ASP A 131 -30.18 8.80 -7.47
CA ASP A 131 -29.77 7.40 -7.43
C ASP A 131 -29.17 6.92 -8.76
N MET A 132 -29.53 7.55 -9.90
CA MET A 132 -28.89 7.28 -11.19
C MET A 132 -27.48 7.89 -11.31
N LEU A 133 -27.13 8.87 -10.47
CA LEU A 133 -25.82 9.53 -10.49
C LEU A 133 -24.88 8.96 -9.42
N LYS A 134 -25.38 8.71 -8.21
CA LYS A 134 -24.57 8.29 -7.04
C LYS A 134 -24.46 6.75 -6.92
N GLY A 135 -23.50 6.29 -6.12
CA GLY A 135 -23.35 4.87 -5.76
C GLY A 135 -22.51 4.03 -6.75
N LYS A 136 -22.47 2.71 -6.56
CA LYS A 136 -21.72 1.78 -7.44
C LYS A 136 -22.37 1.65 -8.83
N GLN A 137 -23.70 1.56 -8.88
CA GLN A 137 -24.51 1.51 -10.11
C GLN A 137 -24.79 2.90 -10.72
N GLY A 138 -24.22 3.98 -10.16
CA GLY A 138 -24.40 5.33 -10.67
C GLY A 138 -23.59 5.56 -11.95
N ARG A 139 -24.11 6.40 -12.86
CA ARG A 139 -23.52 6.66 -14.19
C ARG A 139 -22.03 7.01 -14.13
N PHE A 140 -21.60 7.83 -13.17
CA PHE A 140 -20.20 8.21 -13.00
C PHE A 140 -19.24 7.01 -12.87
N ARG A 141 -19.66 5.93 -12.20
CA ARG A 141 -18.82 4.76 -11.97
C ARG A 141 -19.08 3.64 -12.99
N GLN A 142 -20.34 3.29 -13.22
CA GLN A 142 -20.69 2.11 -14.04
C GLN A 142 -20.68 2.39 -15.56
N ASN A 143 -20.81 3.65 -16.00
CA ASN A 143 -20.98 3.98 -17.43
C ASN A 143 -19.98 5.01 -17.98
N LEU A 144 -19.44 5.91 -17.14
CA LEU A 144 -18.46 6.90 -17.57
C LEU A 144 -17.01 6.41 -17.40
N LEU A 145 -16.68 5.86 -16.22
CA LEU A 145 -15.35 5.31 -15.93
C LEU A 145 -15.25 3.83 -16.30
N GLY A 146 -16.21 3.00 -15.87
CA GLY A 146 -16.40 1.65 -16.43
C GLY A 146 -17.25 1.71 -17.70
N LYS A 147 -16.86 0.96 -18.74
CA LYS A 147 -17.61 0.81 -20.00
C LYS A 147 -17.53 -0.65 -20.45
N ARG A 148 -18.58 -1.15 -21.10
CA ARG A 148 -18.45 -2.33 -21.96
C ARG A 148 -17.79 -1.88 -23.27
N VAL A 149 -16.94 -2.73 -23.82
CA VAL A 149 -16.08 -2.39 -24.97
C VAL A 149 -16.21 -3.51 -26.00
N ASP A 150 -16.56 -3.13 -27.23
CA ASP A 150 -16.59 -4.05 -28.37
C ASP A 150 -15.16 -4.51 -28.73
N TYR A 151 -15.01 -5.45 -29.67
CA TYR A 151 -13.69 -6.00 -30.03
C TYR A 151 -12.91 -6.57 -28.83
N SER A 152 -13.65 -7.19 -27.93
CA SER A 152 -13.11 -7.88 -26.76
C SER A 152 -13.73 -9.25 -26.57
N GLY A 153 -12.96 -10.16 -25.97
CA GLY A 153 -13.35 -11.53 -25.67
C GLY A 153 -12.72 -11.99 -24.36
N ARG A 154 -13.18 -13.13 -23.81
CA ARG A 154 -12.56 -13.76 -22.63
C ARG A 154 -12.51 -15.27 -22.80
N SER A 155 -11.48 -15.90 -22.26
CA SER A 155 -11.42 -17.36 -22.13
C SER A 155 -10.52 -17.78 -20.97
N VAL A 156 -10.56 -19.07 -20.63
CA VAL A 156 -9.65 -19.71 -19.68
C VAL A 156 -8.23 -19.66 -20.24
N ILE A 157 -7.26 -19.39 -19.36
CA ILE A 157 -5.84 -19.41 -19.70
C ILE A 157 -5.21 -20.78 -19.49
N VAL A 158 -4.26 -21.11 -20.35
CA VAL A 158 -3.39 -22.29 -20.24
C VAL A 158 -1.93 -21.89 -20.51
N VAL A 159 -1.00 -22.73 -20.06
CA VAL A 159 0.43 -22.49 -20.25
C VAL A 159 0.84 -22.71 -21.72
N GLY A 160 1.59 -21.77 -22.28
CA GLY A 160 2.23 -21.88 -23.60
C GLY A 160 3.74 -21.81 -23.49
N PRO A 161 4.43 -22.89 -23.04
CA PRO A 161 5.88 -22.88 -22.85
C PRO A 161 6.65 -22.65 -24.16
N GLU A 162 6.08 -23.00 -25.32
CA GLU A 162 6.67 -22.83 -26.65
C GLU A 162 6.73 -21.37 -27.13
N LEU A 163 5.87 -20.49 -26.60
CA LEU A 163 5.76 -19.09 -27.02
C LEU A 163 7.01 -18.27 -26.62
N ARG A 164 7.32 -17.22 -27.37
CA ARG A 164 8.30 -16.19 -26.97
C ARG A 164 7.69 -15.19 -25.99
N LEU A 165 8.50 -14.42 -25.28
CA LEU A 165 8.03 -13.49 -24.24
C LEU A 165 7.00 -12.47 -24.77
N HIS A 166 7.13 -12.05 -26.03
CA HIS A 166 6.22 -11.11 -26.70
C HIS A 166 4.97 -11.76 -27.33
N GLU A 167 4.84 -13.09 -27.33
CA GLU A 167 3.78 -13.81 -28.03
C GLU A 167 2.68 -14.30 -27.07
N CYS A 168 1.43 -14.38 -27.56
CA CYS A 168 0.34 -15.06 -26.88
C CYS A 168 -0.44 -15.96 -27.85
N GLY A 169 -0.89 -17.13 -27.40
CA GLY A 169 -1.74 -18.01 -28.20
C GLY A 169 -3.20 -17.58 -28.17
N LEU A 170 -3.75 -17.14 -29.30
CA LEU A 170 -5.14 -16.74 -29.46
C LEU A 170 -5.94 -17.83 -30.22
N PRO A 171 -7.05 -18.34 -29.66
CA PRO A 171 -7.89 -19.33 -30.33
C PRO A 171 -8.38 -18.86 -31.70
N GLN A 172 -8.30 -19.74 -32.71
CA GLN A 172 -8.74 -19.44 -34.08
C GLN A 172 -10.16 -18.84 -34.18
N THR A 173 -11.13 -19.43 -33.49
CA THR A 173 -12.52 -18.94 -33.47
C THR A 173 -12.69 -17.58 -32.78
N MET A 174 -11.89 -17.31 -31.73
CA MET A 174 -11.87 -16.02 -31.06
C MET A 174 -11.22 -14.96 -31.95
N ALA A 175 -10.12 -15.28 -32.61
CA ALA A 175 -9.44 -14.39 -33.55
C ALA A 175 -10.36 -14.03 -34.73
N LEU A 176 -11.08 -15.01 -35.28
CA LEU A 176 -12.03 -14.81 -36.37
C LEU A 176 -13.11 -13.77 -36.04
N GLU A 177 -13.73 -13.85 -34.85
CA GLU A 177 -14.77 -12.90 -34.44
C GLU A 177 -14.20 -11.52 -34.06
N LEU A 178 -13.04 -11.49 -33.40
CA LEU A 178 -12.37 -10.24 -33.01
C LEU A 178 -11.88 -9.42 -34.21
N PHE A 179 -11.34 -10.07 -35.24
CA PHE A 179 -10.79 -9.42 -36.44
C PHE A 179 -11.80 -9.33 -37.60
N LYS A 180 -13.05 -9.75 -37.39
CA LYS A 180 -14.11 -9.90 -38.42
C LYS A 180 -14.23 -8.72 -39.40
N PRO A 181 -14.22 -7.42 -38.98
CA PRO A 181 -14.34 -6.31 -39.94
C PRO A 181 -13.07 -6.08 -40.78
N PHE A 182 -11.88 -6.40 -40.25
CA PHE A 182 -10.63 -6.33 -41.02
C PHE A 182 -10.58 -7.38 -42.12
N ILE A 183 -11.06 -8.60 -41.82
CA ILE A 183 -11.20 -9.68 -42.80
C ILE A 183 -12.20 -9.30 -43.89
N ILE A 184 -13.38 -8.80 -43.51
CA ILE A 184 -14.41 -8.35 -44.47
C ILE A 184 -13.84 -7.26 -45.40
N ARG A 185 -13.13 -6.28 -44.84
CA ARG A 185 -12.47 -5.22 -45.62
C ARG A 185 -11.41 -5.78 -46.59
N ARG A 186 -10.55 -6.71 -46.15
CA ARG A 186 -9.55 -7.34 -47.05
C ARG A 186 -10.20 -8.17 -48.17
N LEU A 187 -11.34 -8.81 -47.91
CA LEU A 187 -12.12 -9.49 -48.95
C LEU A 187 -12.76 -8.51 -49.94
N GLU A 188 -13.22 -7.35 -49.47
CA GLU A 188 -13.70 -6.25 -50.33
C GLU A 188 -12.59 -5.66 -51.19
N GLU A 189 -11.39 -5.44 -50.63
CA GLU A 189 -10.19 -5.02 -51.36
C GLU A 189 -9.74 -6.08 -52.39
N ALA A 190 -10.06 -7.36 -52.18
CA ALA A 190 -9.87 -8.46 -53.13
C ALA A 190 -11.01 -8.62 -54.17
N GLY A 191 -12.07 -7.80 -54.10
CA GLY A 191 -13.16 -7.75 -55.09
C GLY A 191 -14.47 -8.45 -54.72
N GLU A 192 -14.62 -8.99 -53.50
CA GLU A 192 -15.89 -9.55 -53.00
C GLU A 192 -16.84 -8.46 -52.49
N THR A 193 -18.15 -8.70 -52.48
CA THR A 193 -19.10 -7.78 -51.84
C THR A 193 -19.23 -8.03 -50.34
N VAL A 194 -19.56 -7.02 -49.53
CA VAL A 194 -19.81 -7.12 -48.07
C VAL A 194 -20.64 -8.36 -47.68
N LYS A 195 -21.66 -8.69 -48.47
CA LYS A 195 -22.59 -9.80 -48.22
C LYS A 195 -22.01 -11.16 -48.61
N GLN A 196 -21.13 -11.21 -49.61
CA GLN A 196 -20.35 -12.42 -49.93
C GLN A 196 -19.24 -12.61 -48.89
N ALA A 197 -18.50 -11.56 -48.56
CA ALA A 197 -17.46 -11.57 -47.53
C ALA A 197 -18.00 -12.08 -46.18
N LYS A 198 -19.14 -11.57 -45.70
CA LYS A 198 -19.81 -12.10 -44.49
C LYS A 198 -20.11 -13.59 -44.58
N ARG A 199 -20.68 -14.06 -45.71
CA ARG A 199 -20.98 -15.49 -45.93
C ARG A 199 -19.73 -16.36 -46.05
N LEU A 200 -18.61 -15.83 -46.54
CA LEU A 200 -17.33 -16.55 -46.61
C LEU A 200 -16.70 -16.68 -45.22
N VAL A 201 -16.81 -15.64 -44.40
CA VAL A 201 -16.37 -15.64 -42.99
C VAL A 201 -17.24 -16.57 -42.13
N GLU A 202 -18.57 -16.51 -42.27
CA GLU A 202 -19.53 -17.42 -41.61
C GLU A 202 -19.34 -18.91 -41.99
N ARG A 203 -18.70 -19.18 -43.14
CA ARG A 203 -18.38 -20.54 -43.63
C ARG A 203 -16.94 -20.96 -43.34
N GLU A 204 -16.15 -20.13 -42.66
CA GLU A 204 -14.75 -20.38 -42.30
C GLU A 204 -13.88 -20.83 -43.50
N GLY A 205 -14.10 -20.23 -44.68
CA GLY A 205 -13.44 -20.63 -45.92
C GLY A 205 -11.91 -20.51 -45.85
N PRO A 206 -11.14 -21.34 -46.58
CA PRO A 206 -9.67 -21.43 -46.44
C PRO A 206 -8.94 -20.08 -46.66
N GLN A 207 -9.43 -19.24 -47.56
CA GLN A 207 -8.90 -17.89 -47.82
C GLN A 207 -9.00 -16.96 -46.59
N VAL A 208 -10.00 -17.18 -45.72
CA VAL A 208 -10.20 -16.38 -44.49
C VAL A 208 -9.06 -16.61 -43.50
N TRP A 209 -8.57 -17.85 -43.38
CA TRP A 209 -7.46 -18.19 -42.50
C TRP A 209 -6.12 -17.61 -42.98
N GLU A 210 -5.92 -17.55 -44.30
CA GLU A 210 -4.74 -16.92 -44.92
C GLU A 210 -4.73 -15.39 -44.64
N ILE A 211 -5.85 -14.71 -44.92
CA ILE A 211 -6.04 -13.28 -44.63
C ILE A 211 -5.91 -12.98 -43.12
N LEU A 212 -6.50 -13.81 -42.26
CA LEU A 212 -6.41 -13.64 -40.81
C LEU A 212 -4.97 -13.79 -40.32
N SER A 213 -4.22 -14.76 -40.84
CA SER A 213 -2.80 -14.96 -40.52
C SER A 213 -1.92 -13.78 -40.97
N GLU A 214 -2.26 -13.13 -42.09
CA GLU A 214 -1.59 -11.91 -42.54
C GLU A 214 -1.87 -10.73 -41.59
N ILE A 215 -3.15 -10.46 -41.28
CA ILE A 215 -3.56 -9.35 -40.39
C ILE A 215 -2.93 -9.47 -38.99
N ILE A 216 -2.82 -10.69 -38.47
CA ILE A 216 -2.31 -11.00 -37.13
C ILE A 216 -0.80 -10.73 -36.96
N LYS A 217 0.00 -10.78 -38.03
CA LYS A 217 1.46 -10.64 -37.94
C LYS A 217 1.95 -9.27 -37.49
N ASP A 218 1.22 -8.21 -37.81
CA ASP A 218 1.59 -6.84 -37.45
C ASP A 218 0.64 -6.17 -36.46
N HIS A 219 -0.37 -6.90 -35.95
CA HIS A 219 -1.40 -6.35 -35.08
C HIS A 219 -1.29 -6.88 -33.64
N PRO A 220 -0.79 -6.09 -32.67
CA PRO A 220 -0.74 -6.52 -31.27
C PRO A 220 -2.15 -6.67 -30.68
N VAL A 221 -2.28 -7.46 -29.62
CA VAL A 221 -3.49 -7.58 -28.79
C VAL A 221 -3.16 -7.31 -27.33
N LEU A 222 -4.12 -6.75 -26.58
CA LEU A 222 -3.97 -6.51 -25.15
C LEU A 222 -4.59 -7.66 -24.36
N LEU A 223 -3.80 -8.29 -23.48
CA LEU A 223 -4.29 -9.25 -22.50
C LEU A 223 -4.46 -8.56 -21.13
N ASN A 224 -5.59 -8.82 -20.47
CA ASN A 224 -5.97 -8.23 -19.18
C ASN A 224 -6.46 -9.32 -18.21
N ARG A 225 -5.92 -9.34 -16.99
CA ARG A 225 -6.46 -10.14 -15.89
C ARG A 225 -7.15 -9.24 -14.85
N ALA A 226 -8.43 -9.55 -14.57
CA ALA A 226 -9.20 -8.87 -13.54
C ALA A 226 -9.04 -9.58 -12.18
N PRO A 227 -8.93 -8.86 -11.06
CA PRO A 227 -8.88 -7.40 -10.93
C PRO A 227 -7.49 -6.81 -11.24
N THR A 228 -7.44 -5.78 -12.08
CA THR A 228 -6.20 -5.08 -12.45
C THR A 228 -5.72 -4.18 -11.31
N LEU A 229 -4.83 -4.69 -10.44
CA LEU A 229 -4.31 -3.94 -9.28
C LEU A 229 -3.16 -2.98 -9.63
N HIS A 230 -2.43 -3.24 -10.72
CA HIS A 230 -1.25 -2.52 -11.17
C HIS A 230 -1.13 -2.58 -12.70
N ARG A 231 -0.35 -1.68 -13.31
CA ARG A 231 -0.23 -1.55 -14.78
C ARG A 231 0.11 -2.85 -15.51
N LEU A 232 0.88 -3.75 -14.90
CA LEU A 232 1.31 -5.01 -15.53
C LEU A 232 0.20 -6.07 -15.59
N GLY A 233 -0.95 -5.84 -14.93
CA GLY A 233 -2.16 -6.63 -15.14
C GLY A 233 -2.83 -6.41 -16.50
N ILE A 234 -2.30 -5.49 -17.33
CA ILE A 234 -2.59 -5.35 -18.76
C ILE A 234 -1.26 -5.26 -19.52
N GLN A 235 -1.03 -6.14 -20.50
CA GLN A 235 0.15 -6.09 -21.37
C GLN A 235 -0.23 -6.39 -22.82
N ALA A 236 0.57 -5.88 -23.76
CA ALA A 236 0.44 -6.17 -25.19
C ALA A 236 1.30 -7.37 -25.60
N PHE A 237 0.74 -8.19 -26.49
CA PHE A 237 1.38 -9.37 -27.07
C PHE A 237 1.11 -9.44 -28.57
N GLN A 238 1.98 -10.12 -29.29
CA GLN A 238 1.75 -10.56 -30.66
C GLN A 238 0.87 -11.81 -30.65
N PRO A 239 -0.32 -11.80 -31.27
CA PRO A 239 -1.16 -12.98 -31.36
C PRO A 239 -0.54 -14.07 -32.25
N VAL A 240 -0.57 -15.32 -31.78
CA VAL A 240 -0.24 -16.54 -32.52
C VAL A 240 -1.50 -17.40 -32.56
N LEU A 241 -1.92 -17.82 -33.75
CA LEU A 241 -3.12 -18.65 -33.90
C LEU A 241 -2.91 -20.04 -33.26
N VAL A 242 -3.79 -20.44 -32.35
CA VAL A 242 -3.76 -21.76 -31.71
C VAL A 242 -5.09 -22.50 -31.86
N GLU A 243 -5.00 -23.83 -31.89
CA GLU A 243 -6.17 -24.72 -31.84
C GLU A 243 -6.80 -24.77 -30.44
N GLY A 244 -8.10 -25.06 -30.39
CA GLY A 244 -8.89 -25.13 -29.17
C GLY A 244 -9.64 -23.82 -28.86
N LYS A 245 -10.00 -23.62 -27.59
CA LYS A 245 -10.77 -22.45 -27.10
C LYS A 245 -10.06 -21.65 -25.99
N ALA A 246 -8.92 -22.12 -25.50
CA ALA A 246 -8.18 -21.51 -24.38
C ALA A 246 -7.05 -20.59 -24.86
N ILE A 247 -6.82 -19.49 -24.15
CA ILE A 247 -5.74 -18.54 -24.44
C ILE A 247 -4.44 -19.12 -23.88
N ARG A 248 -3.38 -19.22 -24.70
CA ARG A 248 -2.06 -19.63 -24.21
C ARG A 248 -1.24 -18.41 -23.79
N ILE A 249 -0.70 -18.42 -22.58
CA ILE A 249 0.15 -17.34 -22.07
C ILE A 249 1.57 -17.82 -21.75
N HIS A 250 2.52 -16.90 -21.85
CA HIS A 250 3.92 -17.19 -21.58
C HIS A 250 4.20 -17.38 -20.07
N PRO A 251 4.95 -18.42 -19.64
CA PRO A 251 5.16 -18.69 -18.22
C PRO A 251 5.78 -17.55 -17.40
N LEU A 252 6.63 -16.71 -18.01
CA LEU A 252 7.32 -15.63 -17.29
C LEU A 252 6.44 -14.39 -17.06
N VAL A 253 5.28 -14.25 -17.73
CA VAL A 253 4.33 -13.16 -17.47
C VAL A 253 3.27 -13.51 -16.43
N CYS A 254 3.14 -14.80 -16.05
CA CYS A 254 2.18 -15.23 -15.02
C CYS A 254 2.41 -14.52 -13.67
N THR A 255 3.66 -14.22 -13.30
CA THR A 255 4.00 -13.41 -12.11
C THR A 255 3.49 -11.98 -12.21
N ALA A 256 3.50 -11.40 -13.41
CA ALA A 256 3.06 -10.03 -13.66
C ALA A 256 1.52 -9.90 -13.69
N PHE A 257 0.81 -10.94 -14.13
CA PHE A 257 -0.65 -11.01 -14.02
C PHE A 257 -1.15 -11.55 -12.66
N ASN A 258 -0.24 -12.04 -11.82
CA ASN A 258 -0.54 -12.85 -10.63
C ASN A 258 -1.50 -14.02 -10.94
N ALA A 259 -1.29 -14.66 -12.10
CA ALA A 259 -2.19 -15.61 -12.73
C ALA A 259 -1.80 -17.07 -12.42
N ASP A 260 -2.80 -17.88 -12.10
CA ASP A 260 -2.67 -19.32 -11.90
C ASP A 260 -3.40 -20.10 -13.02
N PHE A 261 -3.23 -21.42 -13.09
CA PHE A 261 -3.81 -22.27 -14.14
C PHE A 261 -4.90 -23.22 -13.60
N ASP A 262 -5.72 -22.74 -12.68
CA ASP A 262 -6.78 -23.49 -11.97
C ASP A 262 -8.20 -23.26 -12.52
N GLY A 263 -8.35 -22.44 -13.57
CA GLY A 263 -9.64 -22.04 -14.15
C GLY A 263 -9.75 -20.52 -14.40
N ASP A 264 -8.74 -19.77 -13.95
CA ASP A 264 -8.52 -18.36 -14.25
C ASP A 264 -8.80 -17.98 -15.72
N GLN A 265 -9.34 -16.78 -15.92
CA GLN A 265 -9.73 -16.27 -17.23
C GLN A 265 -9.11 -14.90 -17.49
N MET A 266 -8.67 -14.67 -18.73
CA MET A 266 -8.18 -13.37 -19.19
C MET A 266 -9.06 -12.81 -20.29
N ALA A 267 -9.16 -11.49 -20.32
CA ALA A 267 -9.80 -10.74 -21.38
C ALA A 267 -8.77 -10.33 -22.44
N VAL A 268 -9.20 -10.37 -23.71
CA VAL A 268 -8.44 -9.90 -24.88
C VAL A 268 -9.12 -8.64 -25.41
N HIS A 269 -8.35 -7.62 -25.78
CA HIS A 269 -8.83 -6.42 -26.47
C HIS A 269 -7.99 -6.13 -27.71
N VAL A 270 -8.62 -5.73 -28.81
CA VAL A 270 -7.94 -5.41 -30.08
C VAL A 270 -7.76 -3.89 -30.25
N PRO A 271 -6.52 -3.35 -30.28
CA PRO A 271 -6.27 -1.93 -30.51
C PRO A 271 -6.53 -1.54 -31.98
N LEU A 272 -7.66 -0.88 -32.25
CA LEU A 272 -8.13 -0.64 -33.63
C LEU A 272 -7.41 0.50 -34.37
N SER A 273 -6.91 1.53 -33.67
CA SER A 273 -6.28 2.68 -34.30
C SER A 273 -4.76 2.51 -34.39
N TRP A 274 -4.15 3.03 -35.44
CA TRP A 274 -2.68 3.03 -35.61
C TRP A 274 -1.95 3.60 -34.40
N ALA A 275 -2.45 4.70 -33.82
CA ALA A 275 -1.89 5.28 -32.61
C ALA A 275 -1.93 4.31 -31.41
N ALA A 276 -3.04 3.59 -31.22
CA ALA A 276 -3.17 2.60 -30.15
C ALA A 276 -2.31 1.34 -30.39
N GLN A 277 -2.10 0.94 -31.65
CA GLN A 277 -1.21 -0.17 -32.00
C GLN A 277 0.26 0.17 -31.71
N ILE A 278 0.69 1.38 -32.10
CA ILE A 278 2.04 1.89 -31.81
C ILE A 278 2.23 2.04 -30.30
N GLU A 279 1.27 2.65 -29.59
CA GLU A 279 1.32 2.78 -28.12
C GLU A 279 1.38 1.40 -27.42
N SER A 280 0.63 0.42 -27.92
CA SER A 280 0.67 -0.96 -27.43
C SER A 280 2.05 -1.60 -27.61
N ARG A 281 2.69 -1.40 -28.77
CA ARG A 281 4.02 -1.95 -29.10
C ARG A 281 5.13 -1.28 -28.29
N GLU A 282 5.16 0.05 -28.26
CA GLU A 282 6.22 0.82 -27.60
C GLU A 282 6.12 0.80 -26.07
N LEU A 283 4.92 0.94 -25.50
CA LEU A 283 4.75 1.11 -24.04
C LEU A 283 4.26 -0.15 -23.34
N MET A 284 3.31 -0.89 -23.93
CA MET A 284 2.59 -1.96 -23.24
C MET A 284 3.13 -3.36 -23.49
N MET A 285 4.03 -3.54 -24.46
CA MET A 285 4.56 -4.87 -24.81
C MET A 285 5.32 -5.51 -23.64
N SER A 286 5.13 -6.81 -23.45
CA SER A 286 5.70 -7.57 -22.32
C SER A 286 7.23 -7.46 -22.22
N THR A 287 7.94 -7.42 -23.35
CA THR A 287 9.40 -7.24 -23.45
C THR A 287 9.89 -5.91 -22.89
N ASN A 288 9.06 -4.86 -22.94
CA ASN A 288 9.37 -3.54 -22.39
C ASN A 288 9.09 -3.44 -20.89
N ASN A 289 8.37 -4.40 -20.32
CA ASN A 289 7.81 -4.36 -18.97
C ASN A 289 8.37 -5.50 -18.07
N ILE A 290 9.69 -5.71 -18.13
CA ILE A 290 10.41 -6.76 -17.37
C ILE A 290 10.56 -6.42 -15.87
N LEU A 291 10.74 -5.13 -15.54
CA LEU A 291 10.98 -4.66 -14.16
C LEU A 291 9.67 -4.27 -13.44
N SER A 292 9.67 -4.43 -12.12
CA SER A 292 8.58 -3.98 -11.25
C SER A 292 8.63 -2.45 -11.04
N PRO A 293 7.54 -1.71 -11.30
CA PRO A 293 7.49 -0.26 -11.06
C PRO A 293 7.58 0.11 -9.57
N SER A 294 7.36 -0.84 -8.65
CA SER A 294 7.35 -0.60 -7.20
C SER A 294 8.76 -0.51 -6.58
N ASN A 295 9.75 -1.17 -7.17
CA ASN A 295 11.10 -1.30 -6.59
C ASN A 295 12.24 -1.56 -7.60
N GLY A 296 11.97 -1.58 -8.92
CA GLY A 296 12.97 -1.76 -9.97
C GLY A 296 13.57 -3.17 -10.08
N ARG A 297 13.10 -4.16 -9.31
CA ARG A 297 13.55 -5.55 -9.43
C ARG A 297 12.86 -6.24 -10.61
N PRO A 298 13.51 -7.19 -11.31
CA PRO A 298 12.86 -7.96 -12.36
C PRO A 298 11.65 -8.72 -11.82
N LEU A 299 10.51 -8.61 -12.51
CA LEU A 299 9.28 -9.35 -12.19
C LEU A 299 9.10 -10.57 -13.12
N ALA A 300 9.56 -10.44 -14.38
CA ALA A 300 9.68 -11.54 -15.33
C ALA A 300 10.93 -12.40 -15.04
N THR A 301 11.00 -12.95 -13.82
CA THR A 301 12.05 -13.90 -13.41
C THR A 301 11.61 -15.34 -13.64
N PRO A 302 12.54 -16.27 -13.90
CA PRO A 302 12.29 -17.70 -13.76
C PRO A 302 11.57 -18.05 -12.45
N THR A 303 10.53 -18.87 -12.52
CA THR A 303 9.77 -19.34 -11.36
C THR A 303 9.68 -20.86 -11.34
N GLN A 304 9.38 -21.41 -10.14
CA GLN A 304 9.06 -22.82 -9.90
C GLN A 304 10.01 -23.77 -10.66
N ASP A 305 9.50 -24.55 -11.61
CA ASP A 305 10.21 -25.61 -12.32
C ASP A 305 11.45 -25.11 -13.08
N ILE A 306 11.42 -23.89 -13.63
CA ILE A 306 12.56 -23.31 -14.35
C ILE A 306 13.73 -23.09 -13.37
N VAL A 307 13.43 -22.61 -12.16
CA VAL A 307 14.41 -22.45 -11.08
C VAL A 307 14.92 -23.80 -10.60
N LEU A 308 14.02 -24.78 -10.44
CA LEU A 308 14.37 -26.12 -10.00
C LEU A 308 15.33 -26.82 -10.98
N GLY A 309 15.07 -26.73 -12.29
CA GLY A 309 15.94 -27.26 -13.33
C GLY A 309 17.32 -26.59 -13.36
N CYS A 310 17.38 -25.27 -13.24
CA CYS A 310 18.65 -24.52 -13.15
C CYS A 310 19.44 -24.86 -11.88
N ASN A 311 18.77 -25.01 -10.74
CA ASN A 311 19.40 -25.36 -9.46
C ASN A 311 19.95 -26.78 -9.50
N TYR A 312 19.13 -27.75 -9.92
CA TYR A 312 19.51 -29.15 -10.07
C TYR A 312 20.76 -29.30 -10.95
N LEU A 313 20.76 -28.67 -12.12
CA LEU A 313 21.89 -28.70 -13.06
C LEU A 313 23.19 -28.13 -12.47
N THR A 314 23.09 -27.08 -11.65
CA THR A 314 24.28 -26.34 -11.17
C THR A 314 24.79 -26.82 -9.80
N LYS A 315 24.12 -27.80 -9.18
CA LYS A 315 24.48 -28.41 -7.91
C LYS A 315 25.55 -29.49 -8.11
N PRO A 316 26.71 -29.43 -7.41
CA PRO A 316 27.72 -30.49 -7.47
C PRO A 316 27.28 -31.73 -6.69
N ARG A 317 27.77 -32.91 -7.10
CA ARG A 317 27.66 -34.16 -6.35
C ARG A 317 29.02 -34.85 -6.30
N ASP A 318 29.35 -35.39 -5.13
CA ASP A 318 30.66 -36.00 -4.85
C ASP A 318 30.58 -37.52 -5.06
N GLY A 319 31.61 -38.10 -5.70
CA GLY A 319 31.65 -39.52 -6.10
C GLY A 319 31.06 -39.80 -7.48
N CYS A 320 30.80 -38.76 -8.29
CA CYS A 320 30.25 -38.89 -9.64
C CYS A 320 31.27 -39.41 -10.67
N ARG A 321 30.79 -40.09 -11.72
CA ARG A 321 31.66 -40.55 -12.81
C ARG A 321 32.28 -39.36 -13.54
N GLY A 322 33.60 -39.39 -13.68
CA GLY A 322 34.35 -38.33 -14.36
C GLY A 322 34.88 -37.22 -13.45
N GLU A 323 34.71 -37.34 -12.14
CA GLU A 323 35.26 -36.39 -11.17
C GLU A 323 36.79 -36.19 -11.36
N GLY A 324 37.23 -34.93 -11.32
CA GLY A 324 38.63 -34.53 -11.48
C GLY A 324 39.18 -34.55 -12.92
N LYS A 325 38.40 -34.99 -13.92
CA LYS A 325 38.82 -34.95 -15.34
C LYS A 325 39.06 -33.52 -15.83
N VAL A 326 39.98 -33.39 -16.78
CA VAL A 326 40.39 -32.12 -17.40
C VAL A 326 39.93 -32.09 -18.85
N PHE A 327 39.30 -30.99 -19.27
CA PHE A 327 38.74 -30.78 -20.61
C PHE A 327 39.27 -29.48 -21.24
N CYS A 328 39.49 -29.51 -22.55
CA CYS A 328 40.01 -28.38 -23.33
C CYS A 328 38.94 -27.38 -23.80
N SER A 329 37.67 -27.81 -23.89
CA SER A 329 36.55 -26.97 -24.32
C SER A 329 35.19 -27.46 -23.80
N PRO A 330 34.15 -26.60 -23.75
CA PRO A 330 32.77 -27.00 -23.48
C PRO A 330 32.21 -28.06 -24.44
N GLN A 331 32.63 -28.02 -25.70
CA GLN A 331 32.20 -28.99 -26.72
C GLN A 331 32.72 -30.40 -26.41
N GLU A 332 33.95 -30.53 -25.90
CA GLU A 332 34.50 -31.81 -25.44
C GLU A 332 33.73 -32.36 -24.23
N VAL A 333 33.30 -31.47 -23.32
CA VAL A 333 32.44 -31.83 -22.17
C VAL A 333 31.08 -32.37 -22.65
N ARG A 334 30.46 -31.75 -23.69
CA ARG A 334 29.23 -32.27 -24.31
C ARG A 334 29.42 -33.67 -24.90
N MET A 335 30.45 -33.86 -25.74
CA MET A 335 30.77 -35.18 -26.31
C MET A 335 31.01 -36.24 -25.24
N ALA A 336 31.73 -35.89 -24.17
CA ALA A 336 32.01 -36.80 -23.07
C ALA A 336 30.76 -37.18 -22.26
N LEU A 337 29.78 -36.28 -22.12
CA LEU A 337 28.49 -36.59 -21.50
C LEU A 337 27.62 -37.48 -22.41
N GLU A 338 27.54 -37.17 -23.72
CA GLU A 338 26.78 -37.95 -24.71
C GLU A 338 27.30 -39.38 -24.83
N HIS A 339 28.62 -39.59 -24.73
CA HIS A 339 29.24 -40.92 -24.65
C HIS A 339 29.18 -41.57 -23.26
N GLY A 340 28.55 -40.96 -22.25
CA GLY A 340 28.42 -41.50 -20.90
C GLY A 340 29.74 -41.60 -20.12
N ALA A 341 30.78 -40.87 -20.53
CA ALA A 341 32.10 -40.89 -19.93
C ALA A 341 32.24 -39.98 -18.68
N ILE A 342 31.24 -39.11 -18.46
CA ILE A 342 31.08 -38.23 -17.29
C ILE A 342 29.60 -38.10 -16.91
N GLU A 343 29.31 -37.66 -15.68
CA GLU A 343 27.96 -37.36 -15.18
C GLU A 343 27.71 -35.84 -15.06
N LEU A 344 26.45 -35.43 -15.13
CA LEU A 344 25.99 -34.02 -15.12
C LEU A 344 26.49 -33.19 -13.91
N HIS A 345 26.57 -33.85 -12.74
CA HIS A 345 26.90 -33.22 -11.45
C HIS A 345 28.39 -33.35 -11.09
N ALA A 346 29.19 -34.01 -11.93
CA ALA A 346 30.60 -34.28 -11.68
C ALA A 346 31.43 -32.99 -11.65
N ARG A 347 32.34 -32.87 -10.67
CA ARG A 347 33.33 -31.79 -10.60
C ARG A 347 34.43 -32.04 -11.63
N ILE A 348 34.63 -31.11 -12.55
CA ILE A 348 35.59 -31.19 -13.66
C ILE A 348 36.44 -29.92 -13.75
N LYS A 349 37.58 -29.98 -14.45
CA LYS A 349 38.40 -28.81 -14.77
C LYS A 349 38.28 -28.52 -16.25
N CYS A 350 37.60 -27.44 -16.62
CA CYS A 350 37.39 -27.07 -18.03
C CYS A 350 38.16 -25.79 -18.34
N ARG A 351 38.81 -25.73 -19.51
CA ARG A 351 39.37 -24.48 -20.02
C ARG A 351 38.26 -23.64 -20.65
N VAL A 352 37.91 -22.53 -20.00
CA VAL A 352 36.85 -21.61 -20.43
C VAL A 352 37.44 -20.22 -20.57
N ARG A 353 37.29 -19.61 -21.75
CA ARG A 353 37.87 -18.28 -22.10
C ARG A 353 39.38 -18.16 -21.81
N GLY A 354 40.13 -19.24 -22.09
CA GLY A 354 41.58 -19.34 -21.90
C GLY A 354 42.04 -19.79 -20.51
N GLU A 355 41.23 -19.59 -19.47
CA GLU A 355 41.55 -19.99 -18.10
C GLU A 355 41.10 -21.41 -17.77
N LEU A 356 41.91 -22.17 -17.03
CA LEU A 356 41.50 -23.47 -16.50
C LEU A 356 40.73 -23.26 -15.19
N ARG A 357 39.42 -23.54 -15.20
CA ARG A 357 38.54 -23.34 -14.04
C ARG A 357 37.96 -24.67 -13.55
N GLU A 358 37.87 -24.83 -12.25
CA GLU A 358 37.18 -25.96 -11.60
C GLU A 358 35.68 -25.65 -11.52
N THR A 359 34.85 -26.53 -12.06
CA THR A 359 33.41 -26.30 -12.32
C THR A 359 32.66 -27.65 -12.35
N THR A 360 31.34 -27.66 -12.55
CA THR A 360 30.59 -28.89 -12.89
C THR A 360 30.22 -28.92 -14.37
N VAL A 361 29.91 -30.10 -14.89
CA VAL A 361 29.42 -30.30 -16.26
C VAL A 361 28.16 -29.44 -16.51
N GLY A 362 27.19 -29.47 -15.60
CA GLY A 362 25.99 -28.65 -15.71
C GLY A 362 26.23 -27.14 -15.66
N ARG A 363 27.20 -26.66 -14.85
CA ARG A 363 27.60 -25.24 -14.85
C ARG A 363 28.24 -24.82 -16.17
N VAL A 364 28.98 -25.70 -16.86
CA VAL A 364 29.51 -25.40 -18.20
C VAL A 364 28.37 -25.11 -19.18
N PHE A 365 27.35 -25.98 -19.25
CA PHE A 365 26.21 -25.76 -20.15
C PHE A 365 25.34 -24.58 -19.76
N PHE A 366 25.15 -24.30 -18.47
CA PHE A 366 24.43 -23.11 -18.02
C PHE A 366 25.09 -21.83 -18.58
N ASN A 367 26.43 -21.77 -18.60
CA ASN A 367 27.18 -20.64 -19.14
C ASN A 367 27.21 -20.57 -20.68
N GLU A 368 26.71 -21.57 -21.41
CA GLU A 368 26.48 -21.44 -22.86
C GLU A 368 25.21 -20.65 -23.18
N VAL A 369 24.24 -20.61 -22.26
CA VAL A 369 23.02 -19.80 -22.37
C VAL A 369 23.23 -18.36 -21.90
N VAL A 370 24.21 -18.14 -21.03
CA VAL A 370 24.54 -16.80 -20.50
C VAL A 370 25.30 -15.99 -21.56
N PRO A 371 24.82 -14.78 -21.94
CA PRO A 371 25.54 -13.89 -22.84
C PRO A 371 26.97 -13.59 -22.39
N GLU A 372 27.91 -13.55 -23.33
CA GLU A 372 29.34 -13.53 -23.03
C GLU A 372 29.75 -12.34 -22.15
N GLU A 373 29.09 -11.19 -22.32
CA GLU A 373 29.36 -9.91 -21.66
C GLU A 373 29.02 -9.90 -20.15
N LEU A 374 28.28 -10.91 -19.67
CA LEU A 374 27.96 -11.07 -18.23
C LEU A 374 29.06 -11.80 -17.45
N GLY A 375 29.99 -12.45 -18.14
CA GLY A 375 31.08 -13.25 -17.55
C GLY A 375 30.75 -14.75 -17.45
N TYR A 376 31.52 -15.46 -16.62
CA TYR A 376 31.30 -16.87 -16.31
C TYR A 376 30.93 -17.04 -14.84
N PHE A 377 29.81 -17.71 -14.56
CA PHE A 377 29.28 -17.94 -13.22
C PHE A 377 29.54 -19.38 -12.78
N ASN A 378 30.00 -19.56 -11.54
CA ASN A 378 30.39 -20.87 -11.00
C ASN A 378 29.72 -21.17 -9.65
N ASP A 379 28.55 -20.56 -9.41
CA ASP A 379 27.76 -20.76 -8.21
C ASP A 379 26.60 -21.73 -8.49
N THR A 380 25.99 -22.26 -7.43
CA THR A 380 24.71 -22.98 -7.55
C THR A 380 23.58 -21.96 -7.61
N PHE A 381 22.72 -22.04 -8.63
CA PHE A 381 21.70 -21.03 -8.86
C PHE A 381 20.42 -21.31 -8.08
N ASP A 382 20.13 -20.47 -7.08
CA ASP A 382 18.80 -20.34 -6.46
C ASP A 382 17.97 -19.25 -7.15
N LYS A 383 16.69 -19.13 -6.76
CA LYS A 383 15.78 -18.07 -7.25
C LYS A 383 16.40 -16.67 -7.13
N ARG A 384 17.07 -16.35 -6.02
CA ARG A 384 17.65 -15.01 -5.78
C ARG A 384 18.90 -14.75 -6.62
N SER A 385 19.66 -15.79 -6.98
CA SER A 385 20.80 -15.69 -7.90
C SER A 385 20.33 -15.50 -9.34
N LEU A 386 19.26 -16.17 -9.75
CA LEU A 386 18.64 -15.95 -11.06
C LEU A 386 18.01 -14.55 -11.18
N GLU A 387 17.30 -14.06 -10.15
CA GLU A 387 16.80 -12.67 -10.10
C GLU A 387 17.93 -11.64 -10.27
N ARG A 388 19.05 -11.83 -9.56
CA ARG A 388 20.25 -10.97 -9.70
C ARG A 388 20.91 -11.09 -11.08
N LEU A 389 20.92 -12.27 -11.70
CA LEU A 389 21.43 -12.47 -13.06
C LEU A 389 20.58 -11.74 -14.10
N VAL A 390 19.24 -11.79 -13.98
CA VAL A 390 18.31 -11.06 -14.85
C VAL A 390 18.46 -9.54 -14.67
N ALA A 391 18.59 -9.05 -13.44
CA ALA A 391 18.84 -7.63 -13.17
C ALA A 391 20.15 -7.15 -13.83
N ARG A 392 21.23 -7.92 -13.68
CA ARG A 392 22.54 -7.62 -14.29
C ARG A 392 22.50 -7.70 -15.82
N SER A 393 21.70 -8.61 -16.38
CA SER A 393 21.42 -8.71 -17.81
C SER A 393 20.76 -7.42 -18.30
N PHE A 394 19.66 -7.00 -17.67
CA PHE A 394 18.91 -5.80 -18.04
C PHE A 394 19.78 -4.53 -18.02
N GLN A 395 20.58 -4.36 -16.95
CA GLN A 395 21.49 -3.22 -16.79
C GLN A 395 22.59 -3.14 -17.85
N ARG A 396 23.14 -4.27 -18.32
CA ARG A 396 24.29 -4.30 -19.24
C ARG A 396 23.93 -4.49 -20.71
N LEU A 397 22.85 -5.21 -21.00
CA LEU A 397 22.48 -5.67 -22.34
C LEU A 397 21.21 -4.99 -22.88
N GLY A 398 20.44 -4.32 -22.02
CA GLY A 398 19.18 -3.70 -22.38
C GLY A 398 18.02 -4.69 -22.58
N LYS A 399 16.83 -4.13 -22.81
CA LYS A 399 15.54 -4.83 -22.77
C LYS A 399 15.48 -6.04 -23.70
N GLU A 400 15.82 -5.84 -24.98
CA GLU A 400 15.66 -6.86 -26.05
C GLU A 400 16.54 -8.09 -25.82
N ARG A 401 17.84 -7.89 -25.56
CA ARG A 401 18.78 -9.00 -25.33
C ARG A 401 18.48 -9.73 -24.01
N THR A 402 17.98 -9.03 -22.99
CA THR A 402 17.48 -9.67 -21.77
C THR A 402 16.21 -10.50 -22.01
N ALA A 403 15.26 -10.03 -22.84
CA ALA A 403 14.10 -10.81 -23.21
C ALA A 403 14.48 -12.11 -23.96
N ALA A 404 15.38 -12.01 -24.94
CA ALA A 404 15.89 -13.18 -25.66
C ALA A 404 16.62 -14.18 -24.72
N PHE A 405 17.42 -13.67 -23.78
CA PHE A 405 18.06 -14.50 -22.76
C PHE A 405 17.06 -15.19 -21.83
N LEU A 406 15.99 -14.50 -21.42
CA LEU A 406 14.91 -15.06 -20.60
C LEU A 406 14.18 -16.21 -21.32
N ASP A 407 13.90 -16.08 -22.62
CA ASP A 407 13.29 -17.15 -23.41
C ASP A 407 14.20 -18.38 -23.54
N GLN A 408 15.51 -18.18 -23.74
CA GLN A 408 16.49 -19.28 -23.75
C GLN A 408 16.60 -19.96 -22.38
N LEU A 409 16.69 -19.19 -21.30
CA LEU A 409 16.78 -19.67 -19.92
C LEU A 409 15.53 -20.45 -19.50
N LYS A 410 14.34 -20.02 -19.93
CA LYS A 410 13.07 -20.74 -19.77
C LYS A 410 13.13 -22.12 -20.44
N ASN A 411 13.45 -22.16 -21.74
CA ASN A 411 13.52 -23.41 -22.50
C ASN A 411 14.52 -24.40 -21.90
N PHE A 412 15.70 -23.88 -21.52
CA PHE A 412 16.76 -24.63 -20.87
C PHE A 412 16.33 -25.19 -19.49
N GLY A 413 15.73 -24.35 -18.65
CA GLY A 413 15.25 -24.75 -17.32
C GLY A 413 14.17 -25.84 -17.38
N PHE A 414 13.17 -25.72 -18.25
CA PHE A 414 12.15 -26.77 -18.44
C PHE A 414 12.74 -28.07 -19.00
N GLY A 415 13.69 -27.99 -19.94
CA GLY A 415 14.39 -29.16 -20.48
C GLY A 415 15.11 -29.96 -19.38
N TYR A 416 15.91 -29.28 -18.55
CA TYR A 416 16.62 -29.95 -17.47
C TYR A 416 15.73 -30.34 -16.28
N ALA A 417 14.66 -29.60 -15.98
CA ALA A 417 13.67 -30.03 -14.99
C ALA A 417 12.99 -31.35 -15.40
N THR A 418 12.65 -31.49 -16.69
CA THR A 418 12.08 -32.72 -17.25
C THR A 418 13.07 -33.88 -17.19
N GLN A 419 14.34 -33.66 -17.57
CA GLN A 419 15.39 -34.69 -17.50
C GLN A 419 15.73 -35.10 -16.06
N ALA A 420 15.62 -34.18 -15.09
CA ALA A 420 15.90 -34.45 -13.68
C ALA A 420 14.89 -35.44 -13.06
N GLY A 421 13.68 -35.55 -13.61
CA GLY A 421 12.67 -36.53 -13.18
C GLY A 421 12.26 -36.40 -11.72
N ILE A 422 12.33 -35.19 -11.16
CA ILE A 422 12.11 -34.96 -9.72
C ILE A 422 10.65 -35.24 -9.38
N THR A 423 10.43 -36.20 -8.48
CA THR A 423 9.11 -36.55 -7.93
C THR A 423 9.08 -36.30 -6.42
N VAL A 424 7.90 -36.40 -5.81
CA VAL A 424 7.75 -36.30 -4.34
C VAL A 424 6.98 -37.52 -3.85
N GLY A 425 7.66 -38.40 -3.13
CA GLY A 425 7.09 -39.56 -2.45
C GLY A 425 6.88 -39.34 -0.96
N ILE A 426 6.18 -40.28 -0.33
CA ILE A 426 5.98 -40.28 1.14
C ILE A 426 7.32 -40.51 1.86
N ASP A 427 8.26 -41.24 1.25
CA ASP A 427 9.56 -41.58 1.85
C ASP A 427 10.57 -40.41 1.82
N ASP A 428 10.40 -39.44 0.91
CA ASP A 428 11.22 -38.21 0.87
C ASP A 428 10.98 -37.32 2.10
N ILE A 429 9.77 -37.39 2.68
CA ILE A 429 9.40 -36.69 3.91
C ILE A 429 10.04 -37.42 5.10
N GLN A 430 11.28 -37.10 5.45
CA GLN A 430 11.97 -37.73 6.58
C GLN A 430 11.79 -36.95 7.89
N ILE A 431 11.32 -37.66 8.93
CA ILE A 431 11.08 -37.14 10.27
C ILE A 431 12.41 -37.22 11.05
N PRO A 432 12.91 -36.13 11.66
CA PRO A 432 14.16 -36.17 12.42
C PRO A 432 14.03 -37.03 13.68
N VAL A 433 15.05 -37.86 13.95
CA VAL A 433 15.06 -38.81 15.08
C VAL A 433 15.10 -38.06 16.42
N GLU A 434 15.72 -36.88 16.44
CA GLU A 434 15.84 -35.99 17.59
C GLU A 434 14.47 -35.45 18.05
N LYS A 435 13.45 -35.43 17.18
CA LYS A 435 12.10 -34.90 17.50
C LYS A 435 11.54 -35.48 18.80
N ALA A 436 11.61 -36.81 18.96
CA ALA A 436 11.07 -37.49 20.14
C ALA A 436 11.79 -37.10 21.43
N GLN A 437 13.09 -36.80 21.36
CA GLN A 437 13.89 -36.35 22.50
C GLN A 437 13.54 -34.90 22.86
N ILE A 438 13.49 -34.00 21.88
CA ILE A 438 13.14 -32.58 22.06
C ILE A 438 11.75 -32.43 22.68
N ILE A 439 10.75 -33.20 22.21
CA ILE A 439 9.39 -33.17 22.77
C ILE A 439 9.38 -33.70 24.20
N ALA A 440 10.07 -34.81 24.50
CA ALA A 440 10.13 -35.37 25.85
C ALA A 440 10.87 -34.48 26.86
N GLU A 441 11.78 -33.61 26.41
CA GLU A 441 12.39 -32.56 27.24
C GLU A 441 11.41 -31.40 27.49
N ALA A 442 10.72 -30.94 26.44
CA ALA A 442 9.68 -29.91 26.53
C ALA A 442 8.55 -30.28 27.49
N GLU A 443 8.04 -31.52 27.43
CA GLU A 443 6.98 -32.00 28.32
C GLU A 443 7.42 -32.00 29.79
N LYS A 444 8.69 -32.31 30.09
CA LYS A 444 9.24 -32.22 31.45
C LYS A 444 9.35 -30.78 31.93
N GLU A 445 9.73 -29.85 31.04
CA GLU A 445 9.82 -28.43 31.34
C GLU A 445 8.42 -27.82 31.58
N VAL A 446 7.44 -28.13 30.73
CA VAL A 446 6.04 -27.75 30.91
C VAL A 446 5.46 -28.36 32.19
N ALA A 447 5.78 -29.62 32.51
CA ALA A 447 5.40 -30.22 33.79
C ALA A 447 6.03 -29.50 35.00
N LYS A 448 7.27 -29.02 34.89
CA LYS A 448 7.94 -28.20 35.91
C LYS A 448 7.28 -26.82 36.06
N ILE A 449 6.91 -26.16 34.95
CA ILE A 449 6.15 -24.88 34.95
C ILE A 449 4.77 -25.08 35.60
N ASN A 450 4.04 -26.13 35.21
CA ASN A 450 2.76 -26.47 35.81
C ASN A 450 2.87 -26.83 37.30
N LYS A 451 3.96 -27.48 37.72
CA LYS A 451 4.25 -27.70 39.14
C LYS A 451 4.55 -26.38 39.86
N GLN A 452 5.37 -25.49 39.29
CA GLN A 452 5.63 -24.17 39.85
C GLN A 452 4.34 -23.36 40.04
N HIS A 453 3.38 -23.46 39.12
CA HIS A 453 2.07 -22.83 39.28
C HIS A 453 1.25 -23.47 40.43
N ARG A 454 1.18 -24.80 40.51
CA ARG A 454 0.52 -25.51 41.64
C ARG A 454 1.16 -25.22 43.01
N ASP A 455 2.48 -25.07 43.04
CA ASP A 455 3.25 -24.67 44.24
C ASP A 455 3.14 -23.14 44.51
N GLY A 456 2.37 -22.41 43.68
CA GLY A 456 2.11 -20.98 43.76
C GLY A 456 3.31 -20.08 43.44
N ALA A 457 4.39 -20.61 42.86
CA ALA A 457 5.59 -19.83 42.55
C ALA A 457 5.43 -18.90 41.33
N ILE A 458 4.41 -19.11 40.48
CA ILE A 458 4.07 -18.29 39.32
C ILE A 458 2.55 -18.17 39.18
N SER A 459 2.08 -17.04 38.63
CA SER A 459 0.66 -16.81 38.32
C SER A 459 0.20 -17.58 37.07
N GLU A 460 -1.11 -17.80 36.92
CA GLU A 460 -1.67 -18.51 35.74
C GLU A 460 -1.31 -17.84 34.40
N ARG A 461 -1.24 -16.51 34.36
CA ARG A 461 -0.85 -15.77 33.15
C ARG A 461 0.62 -15.97 32.80
N GLU A 462 1.49 -16.03 33.80
CA GLU A 462 2.91 -16.33 33.59
C GLU A 462 3.13 -17.80 33.20
N ARG A 463 2.33 -18.72 33.75
CA ARG A 463 2.28 -20.13 33.33
C ARG A 463 1.97 -20.22 31.84
N GLN A 464 0.86 -19.63 31.40
CA GLN A 464 0.44 -19.65 29.98
C GLN A 464 1.53 -19.06 29.06
N ASN A 465 2.09 -17.88 29.41
CA ASN A 465 3.16 -17.26 28.63
C ASN A 465 4.40 -18.17 28.52
N ARG A 466 4.87 -18.73 29.64
CA ARG A 466 6.05 -19.62 29.66
C ARG A 466 5.82 -20.92 28.89
N VAL A 467 4.62 -21.51 28.96
CA VAL A 467 4.27 -22.70 28.17
C VAL A 467 4.28 -22.39 26.67
N VAL A 468 3.71 -21.25 26.26
CA VAL A 468 3.75 -20.78 24.87
C VAL A 468 5.18 -20.51 24.41
N GLU A 469 6.02 -19.89 25.24
CA GLU A 469 7.44 -19.65 24.94
C GLU A 469 8.21 -20.97 24.76
N THR A 470 8.06 -21.92 25.68
CA THR A 470 8.67 -23.26 25.60
C THR A 470 8.29 -23.96 24.29
N TRP A 471 7.00 -24.01 23.94
CA TRP A 471 6.56 -24.65 22.70
C TRP A 471 6.98 -23.91 21.43
N THR A 472 7.11 -22.58 21.47
CA THR A 472 7.65 -21.78 20.36
C THR A 472 9.12 -22.11 20.14
N ARG A 473 9.93 -22.17 21.20
CA ARG A 473 11.34 -22.57 21.15
C ARG A 473 11.51 -23.99 20.59
N VAL A 474 10.69 -24.93 21.07
CA VAL A 474 10.67 -26.33 20.62
C VAL A 474 10.31 -26.45 19.14
N THR A 475 9.30 -25.70 18.68
CA THR A 475 8.92 -25.66 17.26
C THR A 475 10.10 -25.23 16.38
N ASN A 476 10.86 -24.20 16.82
CA ASN A 476 12.05 -23.72 16.12
C ASN A 476 13.25 -24.69 16.20
N GLN A 477 13.38 -25.48 17.27
CA GLN A 477 14.40 -26.52 17.39
C GLN A 477 14.10 -27.71 16.46
N VAL A 478 12.85 -28.18 16.44
CA VAL A 478 12.40 -29.25 15.53
C VAL A 478 12.53 -28.81 14.07
N GLU A 479 12.23 -27.55 13.74
CA GLU A 479 12.47 -27.01 12.40
C GLU A 479 13.93 -27.14 11.95
N LYS A 480 14.87 -26.70 12.79
CA LYS A 480 16.30 -26.79 12.50
C LYS A 480 16.74 -28.25 12.32
N ALA A 481 16.33 -29.15 13.21
CA ALA A 481 16.62 -30.58 13.10
C ALA A 481 16.06 -31.19 11.80
N THR A 482 14.83 -30.86 11.40
CA THR A 482 14.25 -31.29 10.12
C THR A 482 15.05 -30.78 8.93
N MET A 483 15.44 -29.49 8.93
CA MET A 483 16.21 -28.88 7.84
C MET A 483 17.60 -29.49 7.72
N GLU A 484 18.33 -29.64 8.83
CA GLU A 484 19.65 -30.25 8.83
C GLU A 484 19.60 -31.72 8.41
N GLY A 485 18.61 -32.49 8.88
CA GLY A 485 18.38 -33.87 8.45
C GLY A 485 18.16 -33.97 6.93
N LEU A 486 17.23 -33.17 6.39
CA LEU A 486 16.94 -33.12 4.94
C LEU A 486 18.14 -32.72 4.10
N SER A 487 18.95 -31.76 4.57
CA SER A 487 20.15 -31.30 3.84
C SER A 487 21.26 -32.35 3.71
N ARG A 488 21.34 -33.32 4.65
CA ARG A 488 22.37 -34.37 4.66
C ARG A 488 21.97 -35.59 3.81
N ILE A 489 20.68 -35.81 3.58
CA ILE A 489 20.17 -36.95 2.82
C ILE A 489 20.56 -36.82 1.34
N ASP A 490 21.19 -37.87 0.82
CA ASP A 490 21.75 -37.94 -0.54
C ASP A 490 22.54 -36.67 -0.95
N GLN A 491 23.39 -36.16 -0.07
CA GLN A 491 24.17 -34.92 -0.30
C GLN A 491 23.30 -33.68 -0.63
N GLY A 492 22.03 -33.68 -0.18
CA GLY A 492 21.07 -32.62 -0.47
C GLY A 492 20.34 -32.76 -1.81
N PHE A 493 20.31 -33.97 -2.40
CA PHE A 493 19.50 -34.28 -3.59
C PHE A 493 18.09 -34.83 -3.25
N ASN A 494 17.69 -34.85 -1.97
CA ASN A 494 16.29 -35.08 -1.57
C ASN A 494 15.36 -34.08 -2.30
N PRO A 495 14.28 -34.53 -2.98
CA PRO A 495 13.40 -33.64 -3.75
C PRO A 495 12.81 -32.47 -2.97
N ILE A 496 12.38 -32.70 -1.72
CA ILE A 496 11.76 -31.68 -0.87
C ILE A 496 12.81 -30.65 -0.43
N TRP A 497 14.04 -31.11 -0.14
CA TRP A 497 15.16 -30.20 0.11
C TRP A 497 15.48 -29.37 -1.14
N LEU A 498 15.62 -29.99 -2.31
CA LEU A 498 15.92 -29.30 -3.57
C LEU A 498 14.90 -28.19 -3.89
N MET A 499 13.61 -28.45 -3.69
CA MET A 499 12.57 -27.43 -3.95
C MET A 499 12.71 -26.20 -3.03
N ALA A 500 13.02 -26.40 -1.75
CA ALA A 500 13.18 -25.31 -0.79
C ALA A 500 14.56 -24.61 -0.85
N ASP A 501 15.63 -25.37 -1.09
CA ASP A 501 17.02 -24.90 -1.26
C ASP A 501 17.15 -24.03 -2.53
N SER A 502 16.52 -24.45 -3.62
CA SER A 502 16.41 -23.65 -4.85
C SER A 502 15.47 -22.43 -4.70
N GLY A 503 14.59 -22.43 -3.71
CA GLY A 503 13.52 -21.44 -3.56
C GLY A 503 12.47 -21.50 -4.68
N SER A 504 12.33 -22.66 -5.35
CA SER A 504 11.33 -22.87 -6.41
C SER A 504 9.93 -23.01 -5.83
N ARG A 505 9.76 -23.86 -4.80
CA ARG A 505 8.50 -24.08 -4.06
C ARG A 505 8.79 -24.64 -2.67
N GLY A 506 7.93 -24.34 -1.68
CA GLY A 506 8.10 -24.80 -0.31
C GLY A 506 8.82 -23.79 0.60
N SER A 507 8.17 -23.39 1.69
CA SER A 507 8.81 -22.64 2.78
C SER A 507 9.35 -23.58 3.87
N ARG A 508 10.26 -23.06 4.72
CA ARG A 508 10.76 -23.83 5.88
C ARG A 508 9.63 -24.26 6.81
N GLU A 509 8.65 -23.38 7.02
CA GLU A 509 7.46 -23.64 7.83
C GLU A 509 6.56 -24.72 7.22
N GLN A 510 6.44 -24.80 5.89
CA GLN A 510 5.66 -25.84 5.21
C GLN A 510 6.32 -27.20 5.37
N ILE A 511 7.64 -27.29 5.18
CA ILE A 511 8.40 -28.53 5.43
C ILE A 511 8.35 -28.94 6.90
N ARG A 512 8.43 -27.99 7.83
CA ARG A 512 8.23 -28.23 9.27
C ARG A 512 6.87 -28.88 9.55
N GLN A 513 5.79 -28.44 8.90
CA GLN A 513 4.47 -29.06 9.04
C GLN A 513 4.38 -30.47 8.41
N LEU A 514 5.12 -30.73 7.33
CA LEU A 514 5.15 -32.04 6.66
C LEU A 514 5.91 -33.09 7.46
N ALA A 515 7.11 -32.75 7.95
CA ALA A 515 8.07 -33.71 8.53
C ALA A 515 8.45 -33.44 10.00
N GLY A 516 8.34 -32.21 10.48
CA GLY A 516 8.67 -31.81 11.85
C GLY A 516 7.47 -31.93 12.79
N MET A 517 6.82 -30.81 13.05
CA MET A 517 5.58 -30.67 13.83
C MET A 517 4.80 -29.44 13.35
N ARG A 518 3.49 -29.39 13.54
CA ARG A 518 2.69 -28.22 13.12
C ARG A 518 2.84 -27.02 14.06
N GLY A 519 2.94 -27.24 15.38
CA GLY A 519 3.19 -26.19 16.38
C GLY A 519 1.93 -25.58 17.01
N LEU A 520 2.07 -24.39 17.58
CA LEU A 520 1.02 -23.66 18.30
C LEU A 520 0.01 -22.98 17.36
N MET A 521 -1.28 -23.08 17.69
CA MET A 521 -2.37 -22.53 16.86
C MET A 521 -3.05 -21.31 17.52
N ALA A 522 -3.53 -20.35 16.73
CA ALA A 522 -4.23 -19.15 17.23
C ALA A 522 -5.74 -19.37 17.46
N LYS A 523 -6.30 -18.76 18.53
CA LYS A 523 -7.76 -18.73 18.77
C LYS A 523 -8.47 -17.73 17.85
N PRO A 524 -9.75 -17.97 17.50
CA PRO A 524 -10.53 -17.03 16.68
C PRO A 524 -11.21 -15.89 17.47
N GLN A 525 -11.20 -15.94 18.81
CA GLN A 525 -11.88 -14.92 19.63
C GLN A 525 -11.12 -13.59 19.68
N LYS A 526 -11.74 -12.52 19.18
CA LYS A 526 -11.35 -11.13 19.45
C LYS A 526 -12.07 -10.65 20.70
N ARG A 527 -11.36 -10.40 21.81
CA ARG A 527 -11.93 -9.67 22.95
C ARG A 527 -12.25 -8.22 22.53
N LEU A 528 -13.43 -7.70 22.89
CA LEU A 528 -13.86 -6.33 22.54
C LEU A 528 -12.87 -5.24 22.99
N THR A 529 -12.01 -5.54 23.98
CA THR A 529 -11.04 -4.62 24.59
C THR A 529 -9.70 -4.52 23.85
N GLY A 530 -9.55 -5.10 22.65
CA GLY A 530 -8.40 -4.85 21.77
C GLY A 530 -7.07 -5.44 22.26
N GLY A 531 -7.11 -6.51 23.04
CA GLY A 531 -5.92 -7.30 23.40
C GLY A 531 -5.45 -8.19 22.26
N ALA A 532 -4.17 -8.59 22.31
CA ALA A 532 -3.53 -9.47 21.35
C ALA A 532 -4.24 -10.84 21.20
N GLU A 533 -4.05 -11.49 20.06
CA GLU A 533 -4.67 -12.78 19.76
C GLU A 533 -4.22 -13.87 20.74
N GLU A 534 -5.17 -14.54 21.40
CA GLU A 534 -4.85 -15.63 22.32
C GLU A 534 -4.37 -16.87 21.56
N VAL A 535 -3.22 -17.41 21.97
CA VAL A 535 -2.69 -18.68 21.46
C VAL A 535 -3.35 -19.86 22.20
N ILE A 536 -3.55 -20.98 21.50
CA ILE A 536 -3.96 -22.24 22.11
C ILE A 536 -2.72 -22.90 22.71
N GLU A 537 -2.71 -23.08 24.02
CA GLU A 537 -1.54 -23.58 24.78
C GLU A 537 -1.16 -25.03 24.47
N GLN A 538 -2.11 -25.83 23.96
CA GLN A 538 -1.87 -27.19 23.52
C GLN A 538 -1.42 -27.18 22.05
N PRO A 539 -0.13 -27.46 21.75
CA PRO A 539 0.37 -27.49 20.38
C PRO A 539 -0.12 -28.74 19.64
N VAL A 540 -0.04 -28.68 18.32
CA VAL A 540 -0.14 -29.85 17.45
C VAL A 540 1.27 -30.43 17.30
N LEU A 541 1.53 -31.55 17.99
CA LEU A 541 2.84 -32.22 18.04
C LEU A 541 3.11 -33.07 16.80
N ARG A 542 2.04 -33.59 16.18
CA ARG A 542 2.13 -34.39 14.98
C ARG A 542 2.40 -33.56 13.72
N ASN A 543 2.98 -34.21 12.72
CA ASN A 543 3.13 -33.68 11.36
C ASN A 543 2.15 -34.34 10.39
N PHE A 544 2.12 -33.89 9.13
CA PHE A 544 1.20 -34.47 8.14
C PHE A 544 1.53 -35.92 7.75
N LYS A 545 2.80 -36.36 7.80
CA LYS A 545 3.19 -37.76 7.54
C LYS A 545 2.72 -38.74 8.64
N GLU A 546 2.72 -38.30 9.89
CA GLU A 546 2.24 -39.08 11.05
C GLU A 546 0.70 -39.12 11.15
N GLY A 547 0.02 -38.19 10.47
CA GLY A 547 -1.42 -37.98 10.56
C GLY A 547 -1.86 -37.30 11.87
N LEU A 548 -2.80 -36.35 11.77
CA LEU A 548 -3.31 -35.60 12.91
C LEU A 548 -4.41 -36.38 13.65
N THR A 549 -4.45 -36.27 14.98
CA THR A 549 -5.62 -36.73 15.76
C THR A 549 -6.84 -35.83 15.52
N VAL A 550 -8.05 -36.31 15.85
CA VAL A 550 -9.30 -35.55 15.69
C VAL A 550 -9.24 -34.20 16.42
N LEU A 551 -8.65 -34.16 17.63
CA LEU A 551 -8.50 -32.93 18.41
C LEU A 551 -7.48 -31.96 17.77
N GLU A 552 -6.31 -32.45 17.36
CA GLU A 552 -5.30 -31.64 16.67
C GLU A 552 -5.82 -31.05 15.35
N TYR A 553 -6.56 -31.86 14.59
CA TYR A 553 -7.24 -31.41 13.37
C TYR A 553 -8.28 -30.34 13.66
N PHE A 554 -9.16 -30.56 14.66
CA PHE A 554 -10.18 -29.58 15.07
C PHE A 554 -9.55 -28.26 15.53
N ILE A 555 -8.51 -28.29 16.36
CA ILE A 555 -7.72 -27.12 16.75
C ILE A 555 -7.20 -26.39 15.49
N SER A 556 -6.62 -27.11 14.53
CA SER A 556 -6.15 -26.56 13.26
C SER A 556 -7.25 -25.92 12.39
N THR A 557 -8.50 -26.39 12.45
CA THR A 557 -9.58 -25.83 11.61
C THR A 557 -9.92 -24.37 11.94
N HIS A 558 -9.73 -23.94 13.19
CA HIS A 558 -10.05 -22.58 13.62
C HIS A 558 -9.12 -21.56 12.96
N GLY A 559 -7.82 -21.84 12.95
CA GLY A 559 -6.82 -21.04 12.26
C GLY A 559 -7.09 -20.94 10.77
N ALA A 560 -7.27 -22.09 10.11
CA ALA A 560 -7.51 -22.15 8.67
C ALA A 560 -8.81 -21.43 8.23
N ARG A 561 -9.92 -21.63 8.96
CA ARG A 561 -11.19 -20.94 8.68
C ARG A 561 -11.07 -19.43 8.87
N LYS A 562 -10.36 -18.98 9.92
CA LYS A 562 -10.07 -17.57 10.14
C LYS A 562 -9.22 -16.99 9.02
N GLY A 563 -8.17 -17.70 8.58
CA GLY A 563 -7.32 -17.29 7.46
C GLY A 563 -8.10 -17.12 6.16
N LEU A 564 -8.99 -18.06 5.83
CA LEU A 564 -9.92 -17.97 4.70
C LEU A 564 -10.84 -16.74 4.80
N ALA A 565 -11.53 -16.57 5.94
CA ALA A 565 -12.48 -15.49 6.15
C ALA A 565 -11.82 -14.10 6.14
N ASP A 566 -10.69 -13.94 6.83
CA ASP A 566 -9.91 -12.70 6.80
C ASP A 566 -9.41 -12.38 5.39
N THR A 567 -9.02 -13.39 4.59
CA THR A 567 -8.58 -13.19 3.21
C THR A 567 -9.73 -12.69 2.32
N ALA A 568 -10.90 -13.34 2.39
CA ALA A 568 -12.08 -12.96 1.62
C ALA A 568 -12.55 -11.53 1.96
N LEU A 569 -12.57 -11.16 3.24
CA LEU A 569 -13.01 -9.84 3.69
C LEU A 569 -11.98 -8.73 3.43
N LYS A 570 -10.72 -8.92 3.83
CA LYS A 570 -9.68 -7.86 3.75
C LYS A 570 -9.25 -7.54 2.32
N THR A 571 -9.43 -8.45 1.36
CA THR A 571 -9.16 -8.18 -0.06
C THR A 571 -9.99 -7.00 -0.59
N ALA A 572 -11.24 -6.86 -0.14
CA ALA A 572 -12.09 -5.73 -0.49
C ALA A 572 -11.57 -4.39 0.08
N ASP A 573 -11.06 -4.40 1.32
CA ASP A 573 -10.46 -3.22 1.96
C ASP A 573 -9.19 -2.76 1.24
N ALA A 574 -8.34 -3.70 0.80
CA ALA A 574 -7.12 -3.41 0.06
C ALA A 574 -7.40 -2.79 -1.32
N GLY A 575 -8.34 -3.36 -2.08
CA GLY A 575 -8.80 -2.77 -3.35
C GLY A 575 -9.43 -1.39 -3.16
N TYR A 576 -10.17 -1.18 -2.07
CA TYR A 576 -10.75 0.12 -1.73
C TYR A 576 -9.69 1.16 -1.32
N LEU A 577 -8.63 0.76 -0.60
CA LEU A 577 -7.48 1.62 -0.31
C LEU A 577 -6.75 2.02 -1.59
N THR A 578 -6.42 1.05 -2.45
CA THR A 578 -5.76 1.29 -3.76
C THR A 578 -6.52 2.34 -4.57
N ARG A 579 -7.86 2.19 -4.65
CA ARG A 579 -8.72 3.16 -5.32
C ARG A 579 -8.58 4.56 -4.72
N ARG A 580 -8.66 4.70 -3.39
CA ARG A 580 -8.52 5.99 -2.70
C ARG A 580 -7.16 6.63 -2.93
N LEU A 581 -6.08 5.85 -3.01
CA LEU A 581 -4.75 6.34 -3.33
C LEU A 581 -4.70 6.92 -4.75
N VAL A 582 -5.25 6.21 -5.74
CA VAL A 582 -5.38 6.71 -7.12
C VAL A 582 -6.24 7.98 -7.16
N ASP A 583 -7.36 7.98 -6.41
CA ASP A 583 -8.30 9.10 -6.30
C ASP A 583 -7.67 10.37 -5.67
N VAL A 584 -6.52 10.27 -5.00
CA VAL A 584 -5.73 11.40 -4.46
C VAL A 584 -4.55 11.78 -5.37
N ALA A 585 -3.90 10.79 -5.97
CA ALA A 585 -2.61 10.96 -6.63
C ALA A 585 -2.69 11.13 -8.15
N GLN A 586 -3.85 10.89 -8.78
CA GLN A 586 -4.04 10.97 -10.24
C GLN A 586 -3.55 12.26 -10.91
N ASP A 587 -3.51 13.39 -10.20
CA ASP A 587 -3.13 14.69 -10.76
C ASP A 587 -1.59 14.93 -10.72
N LEU A 588 -0.83 14.01 -10.10
CA LEU A 588 0.64 14.01 -10.11
C LEU A 588 1.19 13.37 -11.40
N ILE A 589 1.57 14.23 -12.33
CA ILE A 589 2.20 13.90 -13.62
C ILE A 589 3.58 14.60 -13.67
N VAL A 590 4.56 14.01 -14.35
CA VAL A 590 5.85 14.68 -14.61
C VAL A 590 5.64 15.78 -15.67
N GLY A 591 5.69 17.04 -15.26
CA GLY A 591 5.38 18.20 -16.12
C GLY A 591 6.59 18.90 -16.74
N MET A 592 7.78 18.72 -16.14
CA MET A 592 9.02 19.40 -16.55
C MET A 592 10.25 18.59 -16.10
N GLU A 593 11.45 18.93 -16.60
CA GLU A 593 12.69 18.21 -16.25
C GLU A 593 13.23 18.62 -14.88
N ASP A 594 13.40 19.92 -14.63
CA ASP A 594 13.93 20.47 -13.38
C ASP A 594 13.11 21.66 -12.88
N CYS A 595 12.74 21.67 -11.59
CA CYS A 595 12.10 22.81 -10.92
C CYS A 595 13.10 23.78 -10.25
N GLY A 596 14.41 23.54 -10.33
CA GLY A 596 15.45 24.40 -9.76
C GLY A 596 15.54 24.42 -8.22
N THR A 597 14.88 23.49 -7.53
CA THR A 597 14.90 23.46 -6.06
C THR A 597 16.25 23.02 -5.52
N ILE A 598 16.84 23.85 -4.65
CA ILE A 598 18.01 23.54 -3.82
C ILE A 598 17.65 22.76 -2.54
N ARG A 599 16.38 22.43 -2.33
CA ARG A 599 15.90 21.80 -1.10
C ARG A 599 15.89 20.27 -1.24
N GLY A 600 16.73 19.61 -0.45
CA GLY A 600 16.78 18.15 -0.33
C GLY A 600 16.09 17.60 0.92
N ILE A 601 16.04 16.28 0.98
CA ILE A 601 15.88 15.51 2.22
C ILE A 601 17.17 14.74 2.49
N GLU A 602 17.52 14.61 3.77
CA GLU A 602 18.68 13.84 4.19
C GLU A 602 18.29 12.37 4.33
N ARG A 603 19.04 11.46 3.71
CA ARG A 603 18.80 10.01 3.82
C ARG A 603 20.05 9.28 4.27
N GLY A 604 19.90 8.52 5.35
CA GLY A 604 20.86 7.53 5.83
C GLY A 604 20.33 6.10 5.69
N ALA A 605 21.19 5.10 5.91
CA ALA A 605 20.80 3.70 6.02
C ALA A 605 19.76 3.51 7.15
N LEU A 606 18.71 2.72 6.90
CA LEU A 606 17.68 2.46 7.94
C LEU A 606 18.20 1.42 8.92
N LYS A 607 18.46 1.85 10.16
CA LYS A 607 18.96 1.04 11.27
C LYS A 607 17.83 0.82 12.28
N GLU A 608 17.42 -0.43 12.52
CA GLU A 608 16.55 -0.79 13.65
C GLU A 608 17.43 -1.30 14.79
N GLY A 609 17.69 -0.42 15.77
CA GLY A 609 18.79 -0.62 16.70
C GLY A 609 20.10 -0.73 15.92
N GLU A 610 20.70 -1.93 15.93
CA GLU A 610 21.95 -2.24 15.23
C GLU A 610 21.77 -3.17 14.02
N GLN A 611 20.54 -3.51 13.64
CA GLN A 611 20.29 -4.21 12.40
C GLN A 611 20.06 -3.18 11.29
N ILE A 612 20.98 -3.14 10.32
CA ILE A 612 20.75 -2.43 9.07
C ILE A 612 19.63 -3.17 8.34
N VAL A 613 18.42 -2.62 8.38
CA VAL A 613 17.24 -3.17 7.69
C VAL A 613 17.33 -2.87 6.19
N GLN A 614 17.89 -1.70 5.85
CA GLN A 614 18.17 -1.34 4.47
C GLN A 614 19.48 -0.54 4.37
N PRO A 615 20.44 -0.96 3.52
CA PRO A 615 21.69 -0.23 3.32
C PRO A 615 21.45 1.10 2.60
N LEU A 616 22.39 2.04 2.75
CA LEU A 616 22.28 3.37 2.13
C LEU A 616 22.14 3.27 0.60
N ARG A 617 22.95 2.41 -0.03
CA ARG A 617 22.95 2.20 -1.50
C ARG A 617 21.55 1.91 -2.07
N GLU A 618 20.69 1.22 -1.33
CA GLU A 618 19.34 0.84 -1.79
C GLU A 618 18.31 1.97 -1.61
N ARG A 619 18.58 2.96 -0.75
CA ARG A 619 17.71 4.15 -0.59
C ARG A 619 18.02 5.27 -1.57
N ILE A 620 19.30 5.43 -1.92
CA ILE A 620 19.76 6.51 -2.80
C ILE A 620 19.74 6.14 -4.29
N LEU A 621 19.64 4.84 -4.61
CA LEU A 621 19.66 4.36 -6.00
C LEU A 621 18.57 5.02 -6.85
N GLY A 622 18.95 5.63 -7.96
CA GLY A 622 18.03 6.31 -8.86
C GLY A 622 17.39 7.58 -8.27
N ARG A 623 17.98 8.16 -7.22
CA ARG A 623 17.69 9.51 -6.74
C ARG A 623 18.71 10.50 -7.32
N VAL A 624 18.41 11.80 -7.22
CA VAL A 624 19.29 12.86 -7.72
C VAL A 624 19.95 13.55 -6.52
N ALA A 625 21.27 13.71 -6.55
CA ALA A 625 22.02 14.42 -5.52
C ALA A 625 21.66 15.92 -5.51
N VAL A 626 21.64 16.55 -4.34
CA VAL A 626 21.48 18.02 -4.21
C VAL A 626 22.84 18.71 -4.24
N ASP A 627 23.76 18.22 -3.44
CA ASP A 627 25.10 18.77 -3.23
C ASP A 627 26.15 17.84 -3.85
N ASP A 628 27.36 18.36 -4.08
CA ASP A 628 28.51 17.56 -4.50
C ASP A 628 28.94 16.60 -3.40
N ILE A 629 29.05 15.31 -3.70
CA ILE A 629 29.37 14.26 -2.73
C ILE A 629 30.81 13.78 -2.94
N PHE A 630 31.66 14.04 -1.94
CA PHE A 630 33.05 13.62 -1.90
C PHE A 630 33.22 12.36 -1.03
N ASP A 631 34.34 11.66 -1.24
CA ASP A 631 34.84 10.64 -0.32
C ASP A 631 35.12 11.24 1.09
N LEU A 632 35.15 10.43 2.15
CA LEU A 632 35.41 10.86 3.53
C LEU A 632 36.77 11.58 3.70
N GLN A 633 37.71 11.35 2.78
CA GLN A 633 39.02 12.01 2.75
C GLN A 633 39.00 13.37 2.01
N GLY A 634 37.91 13.71 1.31
CA GLY A 634 37.72 14.98 0.59
C GLY A 634 38.37 15.05 -0.80
N ASP A 635 39.34 14.18 -1.12
CA ASP A 635 40.16 14.28 -2.33
C ASP A 635 39.47 13.81 -3.63
N THR A 636 38.39 13.02 -3.55
CA THR A 636 37.74 12.43 -4.73
C THR A 636 36.25 12.72 -4.76
N LEU A 637 35.77 13.36 -5.83
CA LEU A 637 34.36 13.52 -6.13
C LEU A 637 33.74 12.18 -6.56
N ILE A 638 32.59 11.81 -5.97
CA ILE A 638 31.87 10.57 -6.25
C ILE A 638 30.61 10.85 -7.07
N ALA A 639 29.88 11.93 -6.75
CA ALA A 639 28.71 12.38 -7.51
C ALA A 639 28.60 13.91 -7.50
N GLU A 640 28.31 14.49 -8.66
CA GLU A 640 28.07 15.94 -8.84
C GLU A 640 26.66 16.35 -8.39
N ALA A 641 26.51 17.60 -7.96
CA ALA A 641 25.23 18.23 -7.69
C ALA A 641 24.27 18.13 -8.90
N GLY A 642 23.09 17.54 -8.70
CA GLY A 642 22.13 17.29 -9.77
C GLY A 642 22.37 16.05 -10.63
N ALA A 643 23.41 15.25 -10.35
CA ALA A 643 23.62 13.94 -10.98
C ALA A 643 22.61 12.88 -10.49
N LEU A 644 22.24 11.96 -11.39
CA LEU A 644 21.44 10.78 -11.04
C LEU A 644 22.37 9.72 -10.44
N ILE A 645 22.09 9.28 -9.21
CA ILE A 645 22.87 8.28 -8.50
C ILE A 645 22.61 6.89 -9.12
N ASP A 646 23.59 6.38 -9.86
CA ASP A 646 23.58 5.02 -10.43
C ASP A 646 24.09 3.96 -9.44
N GLU A 647 24.01 2.69 -9.83
CA GLU A 647 24.47 1.54 -9.03
C GLU A 647 25.97 1.60 -8.67
N THR A 648 26.81 2.20 -9.52
CA THR A 648 28.26 2.31 -9.31
C THR A 648 28.61 3.44 -8.35
N MET A 649 27.94 4.59 -8.47
CA MET A 649 28.02 5.70 -7.52
C MET A 649 27.50 5.25 -6.15
N ALA A 650 26.35 4.58 -6.10
CA ALA A 650 25.77 4.06 -4.86
C ALA A 650 26.69 3.04 -4.15
N ALA A 651 27.37 2.17 -4.91
CA ALA A 651 28.38 1.27 -4.36
C ALA A 651 29.61 2.03 -3.83
N ARG A 652 30.16 2.98 -4.61
CA ARG A 652 31.29 3.82 -4.18
C ARG A 652 30.99 4.65 -2.94
N LEU A 653 29.77 5.16 -2.78
CA LEU A 653 29.33 5.89 -1.58
C LEU A 653 29.28 5.00 -0.33
N GLU A 654 28.88 3.73 -0.50
CA GLU A 654 28.89 2.74 0.59
C GLU A 654 30.31 2.27 0.93
N GLU A 655 31.18 2.07 -0.08
CA GLU A 655 32.60 1.74 0.11
C GLU A 655 33.39 2.89 0.75
N ALA A 656 33.08 4.14 0.39
CA ALA A 656 33.61 5.35 1.03
C ALA A 656 33.14 5.51 2.49
N GLY A 657 32.09 4.81 2.92
CA GLY A 657 31.58 4.89 4.30
C GLY A 657 30.77 6.17 4.59
N VAL A 658 30.13 6.77 3.58
CA VAL A 658 29.26 7.93 3.76
C VAL A 658 28.00 7.51 4.54
N ASP A 659 27.71 8.16 5.68
CA ASP A 659 26.56 7.81 6.54
C ASP A 659 25.22 8.40 6.03
N THR A 660 25.21 9.64 5.55
CA THR A 660 24.02 10.35 5.05
C THR A 660 24.29 11.11 3.74
N VAL A 661 23.26 11.22 2.91
CA VAL A 661 23.30 11.93 1.63
C VAL A 661 22.08 12.85 1.48
N MET A 662 22.31 14.07 0.97
CA MET A 662 21.25 15.02 0.60
C MET A 662 20.73 14.70 -0.81
N ILE A 663 19.48 14.22 -0.89
CA ILE A 663 18.82 13.85 -2.15
C ILE A 663 17.62 14.75 -2.45
N ARG A 664 17.32 14.91 -3.74
CA ARG A 664 16.06 15.52 -4.20
C ARG A 664 14.90 14.55 -3.98
N SER A 665 13.75 15.10 -3.60
CA SER A 665 12.53 14.33 -3.36
C SER A 665 11.30 15.01 -3.97
N VAL A 666 10.26 14.20 -4.20
CA VAL A 666 8.91 14.65 -4.53
C VAL A 666 8.35 15.60 -3.47
N LEU A 667 8.73 15.43 -2.19
CA LEU A 667 8.28 16.28 -1.08
C LEU A 667 8.74 17.74 -1.21
N THR A 668 9.98 17.96 -1.67
CA THR A 668 10.60 19.30 -1.78
C THR A 668 10.44 19.96 -3.15
N CYS A 669 9.82 19.27 -4.11
CA CYS A 669 9.65 19.73 -5.49
C CYS A 669 8.77 20.99 -5.59
N GLU A 670 9.28 22.03 -6.26
CA GLU A 670 8.63 23.34 -6.42
C GLU A 670 7.86 23.53 -7.73
N ALA A 671 7.74 22.47 -8.55
CA ALA A 671 6.90 22.51 -9.75
C ALA A 671 5.47 22.92 -9.38
N ARG A 672 4.94 23.95 -10.08
CA ARG A 672 3.60 24.51 -9.82
C ARG A 672 2.49 23.48 -9.98
N ARG A 673 2.60 22.62 -11.01
CA ARG A 673 1.68 21.54 -11.31
C ARG A 673 2.46 20.24 -11.52
N GLY A 674 1.97 19.16 -10.92
CA GLY A 674 2.64 17.86 -10.95
C GLY A 674 4.00 17.90 -10.23
N ILE A 675 5.00 17.25 -10.83
CA ILE A 675 6.39 17.22 -10.34
C ILE A 675 7.40 17.38 -11.50
N CYS A 676 8.66 17.66 -11.16
CA CYS A 676 9.76 17.61 -12.13
C CYS A 676 10.49 16.26 -12.11
N ALA A 677 11.06 15.85 -13.26
CA ALA A 677 11.75 14.59 -13.43
C ALA A 677 12.90 14.40 -12.42
N ARG A 678 13.75 15.42 -12.21
CA ARG A 678 14.88 15.35 -11.27
C ARG A 678 14.47 15.19 -9.80
N CYS A 679 13.29 15.62 -9.38
CA CYS A 679 12.80 15.37 -8.00
C CYS A 679 12.22 13.96 -7.80
N TYR A 680 11.83 13.28 -8.88
CA TYR A 680 11.39 11.88 -8.85
C TYR A 680 12.57 10.90 -9.07
N GLY A 681 13.53 11.33 -9.89
CA GLY A 681 14.70 10.57 -10.30
C GLY A 681 14.36 9.52 -11.36
N ARG A 682 14.92 8.33 -11.17
CA ARG A 682 14.81 7.18 -12.07
C ARG A 682 13.39 6.62 -12.13
N ASP A 683 12.91 6.31 -13.32
CA ASP A 683 11.80 5.39 -13.51
C ASP A 683 12.27 3.95 -13.24
N LEU A 684 11.56 3.27 -12.35
CA LEU A 684 11.86 1.92 -11.89
C LEU A 684 11.48 0.85 -12.93
N ALA A 685 10.57 1.14 -13.87
CA ALA A 685 10.21 0.22 -14.94
C ALA A 685 11.19 0.28 -16.12
N GLY A 686 11.49 1.48 -16.61
CA GLY A 686 12.36 1.72 -17.76
C GLY A 686 13.86 1.71 -17.45
N GLY A 687 14.26 1.99 -16.20
CA GLY A 687 15.66 2.01 -15.78
C GLY A 687 16.45 3.29 -16.14
N GLY A 688 15.81 4.28 -16.75
CA GLY A 688 16.37 5.62 -17.03
C GLY A 688 15.77 6.72 -16.15
N LEU A 689 16.11 8.00 -16.41
CA LEU A 689 15.39 9.13 -15.81
C LEU A 689 13.91 9.11 -16.25
N VAL A 690 12.98 9.50 -15.37
CA VAL A 690 11.55 9.47 -15.71
C VAL A 690 11.20 10.42 -16.86
N SER A 691 10.41 9.92 -17.82
CA SER A 691 9.94 10.68 -18.97
C SER A 691 8.95 11.78 -18.58
N ILE A 692 8.99 12.91 -19.30
CA ILE A 692 7.95 13.94 -19.21
C ILE A 692 6.62 13.34 -19.69
N GLY A 693 5.57 13.53 -18.90
CA GLY A 693 4.24 12.97 -19.15
C GLY A 693 3.91 11.69 -18.37
N GLU A 694 4.87 11.06 -17.68
CA GLU A 694 4.59 9.85 -16.92
C GLU A 694 3.62 10.13 -15.75
N ALA A 695 2.58 9.30 -15.62
CA ALA A 695 1.52 9.42 -14.61
C ALA A 695 1.96 8.82 -13.25
N VAL A 696 3.09 9.31 -12.74
CA VAL A 696 3.77 8.85 -11.52
C VAL A 696 2.88 8.73 -10.28
N GLY A 697 1.85 9.56 -10.12
CA GLY A 697 0.90 9.43 -9.01
C GLY A 697 0.02 8.18 -9.08
N VAL A 698 -0.40 7.78 -10.28
CA VAL A 698 -1.16 6.52 -10.50
C VAL A 698 -0.26 5.33 -10.25
N ILE A 699 1.00 5.39 -10.71
CA ILE A 699 2.01 4.35 -10.48
C ILE A 699 2.26 4.20 -8.98
N ALA A 700 2.50 5.29 -8.25
CA ALA A 700 2.70 5.27 -6.81
C ALA A 700 1.53 4.66 -6.05
N ALA A 701 0.30 5.02 -6.41
CA ALA A 701 -0.91 4.46 -5.80
C ALA A 701 -1.04 2.95 -6.05
N GLN A 702 -0.72 2.47 -7.27
CA GLN A 702 -0.70 1.04 -7.60
C GLN A 702 0.43 0.30 -6.85
N SER A 703 1.63 0.87 -6.82
CA SER A 703 2.81 0.29 -6.16
C SER A 703 2.70 0.18 -4.64
N ILE A 704 1.79 0.94 -4.02
CA ILE A 704 1.40 0.80 -2.60
C ILE A 704 0.20 -0.16 -2.45
N GLY A 705 -0.76 -0.07 -3.37
CA GLY A 705 -2.03 -0.80 -3.31
C GLY A 705 -1.93 -2.29 -3.62
N GLU A 706 -1.22 -2.68 -4.68
CA GLU A 706 -1.02 -4.07 -5.09
C GLU A 706 -0.31 -4.88 -3.98
N PRO A 707 0.83 -4.46 -3.42
CA PRO A 707 1.42 -5.20 -2.31
C PRO A 707 0.54 -5.12 -1.04
N GLY A 708 -0.32 -4.10 -0.93
CA GLY A 708 -1.34 -3.99 0.12
C GLY A 708 -2.36 -5.13 0.10
N THR A 709 -2.72 -5.68 -1.07
CA THR A 709 -3.54 -6.91 -1.14
C THR A 709 -2.69 -8.14 -0.76
N GLN A 710 -1.41 -8.18 -1.14
CA GLN A 710 -0.50 -9.26 -0.73
C GLN A 710 -0.32 -9.32 0.80
N LEU A 711 -0.33 -8.18 1.51
CA LEU A 711 -0.31 -8.15 2.98
C LEU A 711 -1.48 -8.92 3.58
N THR A 712 -2.67 -8.84 2.95
CA THR A 712 -3.85 -9.57 3.42
C THR A 712 -3.81 -11.04 3.02
N LEU A 713 -3.32 -11.34 1.81
CA LEU A 713 -3.20 -12.70 1.27
C LEU A 713 -2.10 -13.53 1.96
N ARG A 714 -0.97 -12.95 2.38
CA ARG A 714 0.07 -13.68 3.13
C ARG A 714 -0.42 -14.22 4.47
N THR A 715 -1.40 -13.55 5.10
CA THR A 715 -2.10 -14.07 6.28
C THR A 715 -2.81 -15.40 6.04
N PHE A 716 -3.06 -15.82 4.78
CA PHE A 716 -3.62 -17.13 4.46
C PHE A 716 -2.62 -18.26 4.74
N HIS A 717 -1.37 -18.13 4.28
CA HIS A 717 -0.35 -19.16 4.44
C HIS A 717 0.16 -19.31 5.88
N ILE A 718 0.18 -18.20 6.62
CA ILE A 718 0.52 -18.15 8.05
C ILE A 718 -0.73 -18.41 8.92
N GLY A 719 -1.93 -18.40 8.31
CA GLY A 719 -3.26 -18.34 8.91
C GLY A 719 -3.60 -19.50 9.84
N GLY A 720 -3.10 -19.41 11.06
CA GLY A 720 -3.29 -20.40 12.11
C GLY A 720 -2.09 -20.55 13.03
N ILE A 721 -0.86 -20.24 12.59
CA ILE A 721 0.34 -20.37 13.41
C ILE A 721 0.60 -19.07 14.17
N ALA A 722 0.79 -19.17 15.49
CA ALA A 722 1.24 -18.05 16.30
C ALA A 722 2.79 -18.03 16.34
N ALA A 723 3.40 -17.19 15.50
CA ALA A 723 4.82 -16.88 15.59
C ALA A 723 5.04 -15.65 16.48
N LEU A 724 5.34 -15.89 17.76
CA LEU A 724 5.85 -14.84 18.65
C LEU A 724 7.36 -14.72 18.45
N GLU A 725 7.81 -13.57 17.94
CA GLU A 725 9.23 -13.21 18.05
C GLU A 725 9.57 -13.01 19.53
N VAL A 726 10.35 -13.95 20.08
CA VAL A 726 10.85 -13.85 21.46
C VAL A 726 11.90 -12.75 21.48
N GLY A 727 11.50 -11.55 21.91
CA GLY A 727 12.43 -10.46 22.15
C GLY A 727 13.51 -10.89 23.13
N ALA A 728 14.77 -10.84 22.70
CA ALA A 728 15.91 -11.27 23.50
C ALA A 728 15.96 -10.48 24.81
N SER A 729 15.83 -11.18 25.95
CA SER A 729 16.00 -10.60 27.29
C SER A 729 17.45 -10.24 27.61
N VAL A 730 18.39 -10.69 26.78
CA VAL A 730 19.84 -10.60 26.97
C VAL A 730 20.48 -10.04 25.71
N VAL A 731 21.22 -8.93 25.82
CA VAL A 731 22.03 -8.36 24.73
C VAL A 731 23.49 -8.81 24.87
N ARG A 732 24.10 -9.18 23.74
CA ARG A 732 25.50 -9.64 23.67
C ARG A 732 26.31 -8.82 22.67
N ALA A 733 27.58 -8.58 22.99
CA ALA A 733 28.52 -7.91 22.12
C ALA A 733 28.87 -8.76 20.89
N ARG A 734 28.83 -8.16 19.70
CA ARG A 734 29.09 -8.86 18.43
C ARG A 734 30.57 -8.94 18.06
N ARG A 735 31.40 -8.12 18.71
CA ARG A 735 32.83 -7.90 18.45
C ARG A 735 33.55 -7.66 19.77
N GLU A 736 34.88 -7.75 19.74
CA GLU A 736 35.72 -7.33 20.86
C GLU A 736 35.83 -5.80 20.87
N ALA A 737 35.64 -5.19 22.03
CA ALA A 737 35.61 -3.73 22.19
C ALA A 737 35.84 -3.31 23.64
N THR A 738 35.99 -2.01 23.87
CA THR A 738 35.97 -1.41 25.21
C THR A 738 34.62 -0.73 25.45
N VAL A 739 33.98 -1.01 26.58
CA VAL A 739 32.71 -0.40 26.96
C VAL A 739 32.92 1.06 27.38
N ARG A 740 32.05 1.98 26.92
CA ARG A 740 31.98 3.37 27.38
C ARG A 740 30.54 3.75 27.72
N TYR A 741 30.31 4.27 28.92
CA TYR A 741 29.04 4.83 29.33
C TYR A 741 28.92 6.30 28.91
N VAL A 742 27.77 6.69 28.35
CA VAL A 742 27.43 8.09 28.02
C VAL A 742 26.10 8.42 28.69
N ASP A 743 26.10 9.39 29.60
CA ASP A 743 24.95 9.82 30.43
C ASP A 743 24.21 8.69 31.21
N LEU A 744 24.82 7.50 31.30
CA LEU A 744 24.23 6.31 31.90
C LEU A 744 24.25 6.37 33.43
N LYS A 745 23.09 6.59 34.05
CA LYS A 745 22.96 6.59 35.52
C LYS A 745 22.80 5.17 36.05
N VAL A 746 23.79 4.70 36.82
CA VAL A 746 23.83 3.35 37.41
C VAL A 746 23.81 3.38 38.93
N THR A 747 23.14 2.40 39.54
CA THR A 747 23.17 2.14 40.98
C THR A 747 23.45 0.66 41.26
N ARG A 748 23.83 0.33 42.49
CA ARG A 748 24.17 -1.03 42.91
C ARG A 748 23.13 -1.60 43.85
N ARG A 749 22.51 -2.72 43.47
CA ARG A 749 21.50 -3.44 44.26
C ARG A 749 22.05 -4.08 45.53
N SER A 750 21.13 -4.47 46.41
CA SER A 750 21.40 -5.32 47.58
C SER A 750 22.03 -6.69 47.24
N ASP A 751 21.75 -7.23 46.04
CA ASP A 751 22.35 -8.47 45.51
C ASP A 751 23.77 -8.28 44.94
N GLY A 752 24.25 -7.03 44.85
CA GLY A 752 25.57 -6.67 44.34
C GLY A 752 25.64 -6.36 42.84
N SER A 753 24.56 -6.59 42.08
CA SER A 753 24.46 -6.27 40.64
C SER A 753 24.33 -4.76 40.38
N PHE A 754 24.74 -4.33 39.18
CA PHE A 754 24.54 -2.96 38.71
C PHE A 754 23.23 -2.85 37.94
N VAL A 755 22.49 -1.77 38.17
CA VAL A 755 21.18 -1.54 37.57
C VAL A 755 21.11 -0.14 36.99
N HIS A 756 20.61 -0.06 35.76
CA HIS A 756 20.35 1.21 35.09
C HIS A 756 19.13 1.90 35.70
N VAL A 757 19.32 3.11 36.22
CA VAL A 757 18.29 3.94 36.88
C VAL A 757 18.04 5.26 36.17
N GLY A 758 18.70 5.52 35.05
CA GLY A 758 18.37 6.61 34.14
C GLY A 758 17.19 6.29 33.23
N HIS A 759 16.53 7.34 32.71
CA HIS A 759 15.66 7.24 31.53
C HIS A 759 16.39 7.57 30.22
N GLN A 760 17.56 8.20 30.34
CA GLN A 760 18.51 8.47 29.27
C GLN A 760 19.85 7.86 29.66
N GLY A 761 20.63 7.48 28.65
CA GLY A 761 21.95 6.87 28.81
C GLY A 761 22.23 5.83 27.71
N GLU A 762 23.47 5.80 27.24
CA GLU A 762 23.95 4.90 26.20
C GLU A 762 25.17 4.11 26.68
N ILE A 763 25.29 2.88 26.18
CA ILE A 763 26.48 2.05 26.26
C ILE A 763 27.07 2.03 24.85
N GLU A 764 28.17 2.74 24.65
CA GLU A 764 28.95 2.71 23.43
C GLU A 764 30.02 1.62 23.52
N LEU A 765 30.21 0.84 22.45
CA LEU A 765 31.37 -0.03 22.31
C LEU A 765 32.41 0.66 21.44
N VAL A 766 33.65 0.70 21.91
CA VAL A 766 34.73 1.49 21.31
C VAL A 766 35.87 0.57 20.86
N ASP A 767 36.36 0.74 19.63
CA ASP A 767 37.51 -0.02 19.11
C ASP A 767 38.86 0.45 19.69
N ASP A 768 39.93 -0.30 19.39
CA ASP A 768 41.30 0.04 19.79
C ASP A 768 41.79 1.39 19.19
N GLN A 769 41.08 1.97 18.21
CA GLN A 769 41.33 3.30 17.61
C GLN A 769 40.45 4.41 18.24
N LYS A 770 39.73 4.13 19.32
CA LYS A 770 38.79 5.04 20.01
C LYS A 770 37.53 5.43 19.21
N ARG A 771 37.22 4.71 18.12
CA ARG A 771 35.99 4.92 17.34
C ARG A 771 34.83 4.14 17.96
N VAL A 772 33.65 4.76 17.99
CA VAL A 772 32.42 4.09 18.42
C VAL A 772 31.99 3.13 17.32
N VAL A 773 31.89 1.85 17.66
CA VAL A 773 31.50 0.75 16.76
C VAL A 773 30.00 0.50 16.85
N ASP A 774 29.52 0.31 18.08
CA ASP A 774 28.17 -0.15 18.42
C ASP A 774 27.58 0.77 19.53
N ARG A 775 26.26 0.91 19.60
CA ARG A 775 25.55 1.82 20.54
C ARG A 775 24.26 1.20 21.05
N PHE A 776 24.21 0.94 22.36
CA PHE A 776 23.05 0.35 23.02
C PHE A 776 22.38 1.31 24.00
N ARG A 777 21.05 1.37 23.99
CA ARG A 777 20.25 2.10 24.98
C ARG A 777 19.58 1.10 25.94
N PRO A 778 20.17 0.80 27.10
CA PRO A 778 19.58 -0.12 28.06
C PRO A 778 18.28 0.48 28.65
N PRO A 779 17.15 -0.26 28.69
CA PRO A 779 15.92 0.22 29.31
C PRO A 779 16.10 0.60 30.80
N TYR A 780 15.18 1.40 31.34
CA TYR A 780 15.11 1.63 32.78
C TYR A 780 14.93 0.32 33.55
N GLY A 781 15.72 0.14 34.61
CA GLY A 781 15.68 -1.01 35.52
C GLY A 781 16.35 -2.30 35.03
N THR A 782 17.08 -2.20 33.92
CA THR A 782 17.93 -3.26 33.35
C THR A 782 19.11 -3.59 34.25
N ALA A 783 19.45 -4.88 34.40
CA ALA A 783 20.66 -5.33 35.07
C ALA A 783 21.85 -5.30 34.09
N LEU A 784 22.91 -4.58 34.44
CA LEU A 784 24.12 -4.46 33.64
C LEU A 784 25.14 -5.51 34.09
N MET A 785 25.75 -6.20 33.12
CA MET A 785 26.73 -7.28 33.35
C MET A 785 28.17 -6.84 33.06
N VAL A 786 28.36 -5.64 32.50
CA VAL A 786 29.66 -5.03 32.17
C VAL A 786 29.74 -3.63 32.77
N ASN A 787 30.93 -3.19 33.17
CA ASN A 787 31.19 -1.87 33.74
C ASN A 787 31.73 -0.89 32.68
N ASP A 788 31.75 0.40 33.01
CA ASP A 788 32.42 1.42 32.19
C ASP A 788 33.94 1.15 32.12
N GLY A 789 34.51 1.19 30.91
CA GLY A 789 35.91 0.88 30.65
C GLY A 789 36.28 -0.61 30.54
N ASP A 790 35.34 -1.54 30.74
CA ASP A 790 35.63 -2.98 30.61
C ASP A 790 35.95 -3.35 29.14
N ARG A 791 37.04 -4.10 28.93
CA ARG A 791 37.35 -4.73 27.63
C ARG A 791 36.63 -6.07 27.54
N ILE A 792 35.72 -6.18 26.58
CA ILE A 792 34.84 -7.34 26.41
C ILE A 792 35.21 -8.16 25.19
N LEU A 793 35.01 -9.48 25.29
CA LEU A 793 35.15 -10.42 24.18
C LEU A 793 33.85 -10.52 23.38
N LYS A 794 33.96 -11.06 22.16
CA LYS A 794 32.81 -11.44 21.35
C LYS A 794 31.87 -12.39 22.12
N ASP A 795 30.57 -12.19 21.95
CA ASP A 795 29.45 -12.88 22.61
C ASP A 795 29.34 -12.66 24.14
N ALA A 796 30.14 -11.75 24.73
CA ALA A 796 29.96 -11.30 26.11
C ALA A 796 28.59 -10.64 26.31
N VAL A 797 27.91 -10.96 27.43
CA VAL A 797 26.62 -10.34 27.79
C VAL A 797 26.86 -8.92 28.27
N LEU A 798 26.19 -7.94 27.65
CA LEU A 798 26.24 -6.54 28.07
C LEU A 798 25.25 -6.29 29.22
N PHE A 799 23.99 -6.69 29.03
CA PHE A 799 22.91 -6.45 29.98
C PHE A 799 21.70 -7.37 29.76
N GLU A 800 20.89 -7.52 30.82
CA GLU A 800 19.70 -8.37 30.89
C GLU A 800 18.50 -7.60 31.47
N TRP A 801 17.30 -7.82 30.92
CA TRP A 801 16.05 -7.24 31.42
C TRP A 801 14.85 -8.20 31.31
N ASP A 802 13.82 -7.93 32.13
CA ASP A 802 12.53 -8.61 32.03
C ASP A 802 11.70 -8.03 30.86
N THR A 803 11.44 -8.86 29.85
CA THR A 803 10.65 -8.48 28.66
C THR A 803 9.17 -8.23 28.99
N TYR A 804 8.66 -8.78 30.09
CA TYR A 804 7.25 -8.76 30.48
C TYR A 804 6.89 -7.76 31.58
N ASN A 805 7.85 -7.33 32.41
CA ASN A 805 7.60 -6.36 33.48
C ASN A 805 8.56 -5.17 33.42
N VAL A 806 8.07 -3.96 33.71
CA VAL A 806 8.92 -2.83 34.10
C VAL A 806 9.06 -2.85 35.63
N PRO A 807 10.27 -3.04 36.18
CA PRO A 807 10.49 -2.88 37.61
C PRO A 807 10.55 -1.38 37.95
N ILE A 808 9.80 -0.96 38.97
CA ILE A 808 9.86 0.39 39.56
C ILE A 808 10.85 0.33 40.71
N ILE A 809 11.94 1.08 40.62
CA ILE A 809 13.11 0.88 41.48
C ILE A 809 13.28 1.99 42.50
N ALA A 810 13.70 1.60 43.71
CA ALA A 810 14.14 2.52 44.74
C ALA A 810 15.40 3.27 44.28
N LEU A 811 15.33 4.60 44.22
CA LEU A 811 16.47 5.44 43.84
C LEU A 811 17.37 5.81 45.04
N ALA A 812 16.90 5.61 46.27
CA ALA A 812 17.63 5.83 47.52
C ALA A 812 17.45 4.65 48.50
N THR A 813 18.38 4.53 49.44
CA THR A 813 18.33 3.54 50.54
C THR A 813 17.56 4.14 51.73
N GLY A 814 16.52 3.46 52.20
CA GLY A 814 15.65 3.98 53.26
C GLY A 814 14.57 3.02 53.74
N ARG A 815 13.59 3.56 54.48
CA ARG A 815 12.34 2.86 54.81
C ARG A 815 11.23 3.28 53.84
N VAL A 816 10.52 2.30 53.31
CA VAL A 816 9.29 2.46 52.52
C VAL A 816 8.19 3.00 53.43
N GLN A 817 7.51 4.06 52.99
CA GLN A 817 6.23 4.51 53.52
C GLN A 817 5.19 4.54 52.39
N PHE A 818 4.05 3.90 52.62
CA PHE A 818 2.91 3.94 51.70
C PHE A 818 2.10 5.23 51.89
N VAL A 819 1.90 5.97 50.80
CA VAL A 819 1.08 7.19 50.79
C VAL A 819 -0.02 7.03 49.74
N ASP A 820 -1.26 7.31 50.14
CA ASP A 820 -2.47 7.11 49.32
C ASP A 820 -2.74 5.68 48.80
N ILE A 821 -1.94 4.69 49.21
CA ILE A 821 -2.19 3.26 49.02
C ILE A 821 -3.07 2.76 50.17
N LYS A 822 -4.35 2.48 49.91
CA LYS A 822 -5.35 2.07 50.90
C LYS A 822 -6.11 0.83 50.42
N GLU A 823 -6.19 -0.18 51.28
CA GLU A 823 -6.94 -1.42 51.01
C GLU A 823 -8.38 -1.14 50.57
N LYS A 824 -8.83 -1.85 49.53
CA LYS A 824 -10.17 -1.77 48.91
C LYS A 824 -10.51 -0.44 48.22
N VAL A 825 -9.63 0.56 48.25
CA VAL A 825 -9.84 1.87 47.58
C VAL A 825 -8.86 2.04 46.42
N THR A 826 -7.56 2.09 46.71
CA THR A 826 -6.46 2.17 45.71
C THR A 826 -5.62 0.90 45.65
N LEU A 827 -5.83 -0.03 46.59
CA LEU A 827 -5.15 -1.32 46.66
C LEU A 827 -6.17 -2.46 46.65
N ARG A 828 -6.09 -3.33 45.63
CA ARG A 828 -6.90 -4.55 45.52
C ARG A 828 -6.03 -5.76 45.85
N ASP A 829 -6.54 -6.59 46.76
CA ASP A 829 -6.05 -7.96 46.96
C ASP A 829 -6.65 -8.81 45.83
N GLU A 830 -5.85 -9.13 44.82
CA GLU A 830 -6.19 -10.14 43.82
C GLU A 830 -5.60 -11.46 44.30
N THR A 831 -6.47 -12.29 44.90
CA THR A 831 -6.13 -13.67 45.25
C THR A 831 -6.23 -14.52 44.00
N ASP A 832 -5.12 -15.12 43.58
CA ASP A 832 -5.12 -16.10 42.48
C ASP A 832 -5.87 -17.37 42.96
N GLU A 833 -7.03 -17.64 42.35
CA GLU A 833 -7.98 -18.70 42.76
C GLU A 833 -7.34 -20.09 42.77
N ALA A 834 -6.25 -20.31 42.01
CA ALA A 834 -5.55 -21.59 41.96
C ALA A 834 -4.43 -21.72 43.01
N THR A 835 -3.81 -20.62 43.43
CA THR A 835 -2.59 -20.65 44.27
C THR A 835 -2.79 -20.16 45.71
N GLY A 836 -3.89 -19.44 45.97
CA GLY A 836 -4.18 -18.86 47.29
C GLY A 836 -3.22 -17.76 47.72
N LYS A 837 -2.26 -17.37 46.88
CA LYS A 837 -1.40 -16.21 47.12
C LYS A 837 -2.13 -14.92 46.77
N ARG A 838 -1.84 -13.90 47.57
CA ARG A 838 -2.43 -12.57 47.50
C ARG A 838 -1.48 -11.64 46.76
N GLU A 839 -1.83 -11.25 45.54
CA GLU A 839 -1.14 -10.18 44.83
C GLU A 839 -1.77 -8.83 45.19
N LEU A 840 -0.92 -7.88 45.57
CA LEU A 840 -1.33 -6.53 45.94
C LEU A 840 -1.25 -5.63 44.71
N VAL A 841 -2.37 -5.44 44.03
CA VAL A 841 -2.48 -4.70 42.76
C VAL A 841 -3.02 -3.29 43.02
N ILE A 842 -2.34 -2.27 42.49
CA ILE A 842 -2.83 -0.88 42.55
C ILE A 842 -3.99 -0.71 41.56
N VAL A 843 -5.13 -0.23 42.06
CA VAL A 843 -6.34 0.05 41.28
C VAL A 843 -6.69 1.54 41.32
N GLU A 844 -7.40 2.01 40.31
CA GLU A 844 -7.84 3.40 40.22
C GLU A 844 -8.91 3.70 41.29
N ASP A 845 -8.71 4.77 42.06
CA ASP A 845 -9.73 5.33 42.95
C ASP A 845 -10.95 5.80 42.14
N ARG A 846 -12.15 5.35 42.53
CA ARG A 846 -13.41 5.74 41.89
C ARG A 846 -13.68 7.25 41.95
N GLU A 847 -13.14 7.95 42.94
CA GLU A 847 -13.25 9.42 43.05
C GLU A 847 -12.10 10.18 42.39
N ARG A 848 -11.05 9.50 41.93
CA ARG A 848 -9.84 10.06 41.28
C ARG A 848 -9.12 11.14 42.10
N LYS A 849 -9.12 11.02 43.43
CA LYS A 849 -8.49 11.98 44.35
C LYS A 849 -7.15 11.51 44.90
N LEU A 850 -7.00 10.21 45.12
CA LEU A 850 -5.82 9.61 45.77
C LEU A 850 -4.73 9.28 44.73
N GLN A 851 -3.47 9.61 45.05
CA GLN A 851 -2.31 9.31 44.20
C GLN A 851 -1.43 8.22 44.85
N PRO A 852 -1.61 6.92 44.57
CA PRO A 852 -0.78 5.88 45.18
C PRO A 852 0.72 6.08 44.88
N HIS A 853 1.51 6.34 45.92
CA HIS A 853 2.96 6.50 45.82
C HIS A 853 3.68 5.92 47.04
N ILE A 854 4.96 5.62 46.85
CA ILE A 854 5.86 5.15 47.90
C ILE A 854 6.87 6.26 48.16
N ASP A 855 6.88 6.79 49.39
CA ASP A 855 7.93 7.70 49.85
C ASP A 855 9.01 6.89 50.56
N ILE A 856 10.27 7.01 50.12
CA ILE A 856 11.44 6.36 50.75
C ILE A 856 12.07 7.36 51.72
N ILE A 857 12.04 7.06 53.01
CA ILE A 857 12.61 7.89 54.07
C ILE A 857 14.07 7.47 54.31
N PRO A 858 15.08 8.33 54.04
CA PRO A 858 16.47 8.03 54.35
C PRO A 858 16.72 7.99 55.85
N ALA A 859 17.54 7.05 56.32
CA ALA A 859 17.85 6.92 57.76
C ALA A 859 18.58 8.13 58.37
N GLY A 860 19.14 9.03 57.53
CA GLY A 860 19.85 10.23 57.93
C GLY A 860 19.02 11.52 57.99
N GLY A 861 17.69 11.46 57.84
CA GLY A 861 16.82 12.65 57.94
C GLY A 861 16.83 13.59 56.73
N GLY A 862 17.27 13.10 55.57
CA GLY A 862 17.13 13.81 54.29
C GLY A 862 15.68 13.83 53.78
N ALA A 863 15.42 14.61 52.73
CA ALA A 863 14.10 14.66 52.09
C ALA A 863 13.66 13.25 51.64
N ALA A 864 12.38 12.92 51.88
CA ALA A 864 11.81 11.65 51.46
C ALA A 864 11.74 11.60 49.93
N GLN A 865 12.20 10.51 49.32
CA GLN A 865 12.19 10.36 47.87
C GLN A 865 10.91 9.68 47.41
N ARG A 866 10.13 10.38 46.59
CA ARG A 866 8.83 9.93 46.10
C ARG A 866 8.94 9.09 44.84
N ALA A 867 8.41 7.87 44.89
CA ALA A 867 8.23 6.97 43.75
C ALA A 867 6.72 6.80 43.45
N PRO A 868 6.16 7.41 42.40
CA PRO A 868 4.76 7.23 42.03
C PRO A 868 4.51 5.81 41.51
N ILE A 869 3.44 5.15 41.98
CA ILE A 869 3.10 3.78 41.56
C ILE A 869 1.87 3.82 40.64
N PRO A 870 2.00 3.45 39.35
CA PRO A 870 0.90 3.51 38.39
C PRO A 870 -0.16 2.44 38.66
N THR A 871 -1.38 2.71 38.22
CA THR A 871 -2.49 1.75 38.22
C THR A 871 -2.16 0.51 37.39
N GLY A 872 -2.42 -0.67 37.94
CA GLY A 872 -2.04 -1.97 37.37
C GLY A 872 -0.66 -2.48 37.80
N ALA A 873 0.13 -1.70 38.55
CA ALA A 873 1.37 -2.20 39.13
C ALA A 873 1.09 -3.14 40.33
N ARG A 874 1.91 -4.18 40.44
CA ARG A 874 1.93 -5.16 41.53
C ARG A 874 2.98 -4.72 42.56
N LEU A 875 2.59 -4.55 43.82
CA LEU A 875 3.51 -4.19 44.90
C LEU A 875 4.38 -5.40 45.30
N VAL A 876 5.69 -5.21 45.35
CA VAL A 876 6.66 -6.23 45.79
C VAL A 876 7.07 -6.02 47.25
N VAL A 877 7.13 -4.75 47.69
CA VAL A 877 7.50 -4.36 49.06
C VAL A 877 6.28 -4.17 49.96
N ARG A 878 6.50 -4.20 51.28
CA ARG A 878 5.52 -3.89 52.31
C ARG A 878 5.79 -2.51 52.95
N ASP A 879 4.75 -1.90 53.50
CA ASP A 879 4.89 -0.67 54.29
C ASP A 879 5.86 -0.86 55.47
N GLY A 880 6.72 0.14 55.71
CA GLY A 880 7.79 0.09 56.71
C GLY A 880 9.03 -0.77 56.36
N GLN A 881 9.05 -1.47 55.23
CA GLN A 881 10.18 -2.29 54.81
C GLN A 881 11.43 -1.43 54.53
N LYS A 882 12.63 -1.95 54.88
CA LYS A 882 13.90 -1.35 54.46
C LYS A 882 14.22 -1.78 53.02
N VAL A 883 14.60 -0.83 52.17
CA VAL A 883 15.02 -1.05 50.79
C VAL A 883 16.35 -0.34 50.52
N HIS A 884 17.18 -0.93 49.66
CA HIS A 884 18.39 -0.31 49.12
C HIS A 884 18.10 0.35 47.76
N ALA A 885 18.92 1.34 47.41
CA ALA A 885 18.91 1.88 46.05
C ALA A 885 19.17 0.75 45.04
N GLY A 886 18.36 0.63 43.99
CA GLY A 886 18.39 -0.46 43.02
C GLY A 886 17.35 -1.57 43.26
N ASP A 887 16.79 -1.70 44.46
CA ASP A 887 15.78 -2.72 44.77
C ASP A 887 14.42 -2.39 44.12
N SER A 888 13.66 -3.42 43.73
CA SER A 888 12.34 -3.24 43.10
C SER A 888 11.25 -2.99 44.16
N LEU A 889 10.52 -1.89 44.03
CA LEU A 889 9.36 -1.52 44.86
C LEU A 889 8.07 -2.19 44.35
N ALA A 890 7.87 -2.17 43.04
CA ALA A 890 6.69 -2.66 42.36
C ALA A 890 7.05 -3.12 40.94
N THR A 891 6.30 -4.07 40.38
CA THR A 891 6.42 -4.48 38.99
C THR A 891 5.17 -4.07 38.21
N LEU A 892 5.34 -3.34 37.13
CA LEU A 892 4.26 -3.03 36.19
C LEU A 892 4.31 -4.05 35.04
N PRO A 893 3.28 -4.90 34.86
CA PRO A 893 3.21 -5.75 33.69
C PRO A 893 3.17 -4.88 32.43
N ARG A 894 4.14 -5.07 31.53
CA ARG A 894 4.11 -4.44 30.20
C ARG A 894 2.84 -4.94 29.50
N ALA A 895 2.00 -4.00 29.07
CA ALA A 895 0.77 -4.28 28.35
C ALA A 895 1.08 -4.85 26.95
N SER A 896 1.44 -6.14 26.91
CA SER A 896 2.20 -6.81 25.84
C SER A 896 3.46 -6.04 25.46
N GLY A 897 4.64 -6.58 25.80
CA GLY A 897 5.90 -6.14 25.17
C GLY A 897 5.67 -6.18 23.66
N LYS A 898 5.82 -5.03 22.98
CA LYS A 898 5.18 -4.72 21.69
C LYS A 898 5.32 -5.89 20.70
N SER A 899 4.33 -6.77 20.66
CA SER A 899 4.10 -7.61 19.51
C SER A 899 3.81 -6.61 18.39
N ARG A 900 4.76 -6.45 17.48
CA ARG A 900 4.53 -5.77 16.20
C ARG A 900 3.47 -6.61 15.53
N ASP A 901 2.21 -6.23 15.73
CA ASP A 901 1.08 -7.09 15.39
C ASP A 901 0.96 -7.20 13.86
N ILE A 902 1.64 -8.22 13.33
CA ILE A 902 1.72 -8.58 11.92
C ILE A 902 0.29 -8.69 11.33
N THR A 903 -0.71 -9.06 12.13
CA THR A 903 -2.10 -9.23 11.69
C THR A 903 -2.84 -7.93 11.41
N ALA A 904 -2.35 -6.79 11.93
CA ALA A 904 -2.99 -5.47 11.86
C ALA A 904 -2.42 -4.55 10.74
N GLY A 905 -1.54 -5.07 9.87
CA GLY A 905 -0.76 -4.28 8.90
C GLY A 905 -1.58 -3.30 8.03
N LEU A 906 -2.48 -3.81 7.19
CA LEU A 906 -3.27 -2.97 6.28
C LEU A 906 -4.16 -1.92 7.03
N PRO A 907 -4.89 -2.27 8.11
CA PRO A 907 -5.59 -1.28 8.93
C PRO A 907 -4.70 -0.16 9.47
N ARG A 908 -3.43 -0.44 9.84
CA ARG A 908 -2.46 0.58 10.28
C ARG A 908 -2.04 1.50 9.14
N VAL A 909 -1.75 0.95 7.96
CA VAL A 909 -1.45 1.75 6.75
C VAL A 909 -2.63 2.68 6.40
N ALA A 910 -3.87 2.17 6.48
CA ALA A 910 -5.08 2.97 6.26
C ALA A 910 -5.31 4.03 7.37
N GLU A 911 -4.94 3.76 8.63
CA GLU A 911 -4.98 4.74 9.72
C GLU A 911 -4.05 5.94 9.45
N LEU A 912 -2.83 5.65 8.99
CA LEU A 912 -1.78 6.63 8.67
C LEU A 912 -2.17 7.49 7.45
N PHE A 913 -2.57 6.89 6.33
CA PHE A 913 -3.01 7.64 5.13
C PHE A 913 -4.30 8.44 5.36
N GLU A 914 -5.18 8.02 6.27
CA GLU A 914 -6.36 8.83 6.65
C GLU A 914 -6.04 9.92 7.68
N GLY A 915 -4.77 10.05 8.12
CA GLY A 915 -4.33 11.00 9.13
C GLY A 915 -5.17 10.91 10.41
N ARG A 916 -5.61 9.70 10.79
CA ARG A 916 -6.48 9.51 11.94
C ARG A 916 -5.70 9.71 13.24
N ARG A 917 -6.38 10.24 14.26
CA ARG A 917 -5.82 10.28 15.61
C ARG A 917 -5.83 8.87 16.18
N PRO A 918 -4.69 8.34 16.66
CA PRO A 918 -4.65 7.06 17.37
C PRO A 918 -5.63 7.03 18.55
N ARG A 919 -6.08 5.84 18.94
CA ARG A 919 -6.90 5.66 20.16
C ARG A 919 -6.08 5.87 21.44
N ASP A 920 -4.82 5.44 21.44
CA ASP A 920 -3.86 5.68 22.51
C ASP A 920 -2.82 6.71 22.06
N LEU A 921 -2.99 7.95 22.52
CA LEU A 921 -2.22 9.13 22.10
C LEU A 921 -1.04 9.39 23.03
N ALA A 922 0.17 9.39 22.50
CA ALA A 922 1.33 9.95 23.19
C ALA A 922 1.23 11.49 23.21
N THR A 923 1.47 12.09 24.38
CA THR A 923 1.57 13.56 24.51
C THR A 923 3.02 13.96 24.21
N ILE A 924 3.23 14.92 23.31
CA ILE A 924 4.55 15.48 23.01
C ILE A 924 4.70 16.88 23.60
N SER A 925 5.93 17.28 23.95
CA SER A 925 6.23 18.69 24.25
C SER A 925 6.09 19.54 22.98
N GLU A 926 5.72 20.81 23.13
CA GLU A 926 5.61 21.79 22.04
C GLU A 926 6.70 22.87 22.12
N ILE A 927 7.48 22.89 23.20
CA ILE A 927 8.62 23.79 23.43
C ILE A 927 9.79 23.00 24.03
N ASP A 928 11.00 23.54 23.88
CA ASP A 928 12.16 23.13 24.67
C ASP A 928 12.02 23.68 26.10
N GLY A 929 12.42 22.91 27.12
CA GLY A 929 12.43 23.41 28.49
C GLY A 929 12.47 22.34 29.58
N VAL A 930 12.44 22.80 30.83
CA VAL A 930 12.43 21.95 32.02
C VAL A 930 10.99 21.57 32.40
N VAL A 931 10.77 20.28 32.64
CA VAL A 931 9.50 19.72 33.08
C VAL A 931 9.26 20.02 34.56
N ARG A 932 8.07 20.52 34.89
CA ARG A 932 7.54 20.70 36.24
C ARG A 932 6.20 20.00 36.39
N MET A 933 6.05 19.22 37.45
CA MET A 933 4.82 18.49 37.77
C MET A 933 3.85 19.39 38.54
N GLY A 934 2.68 19.66 37.95
CA GLY A 934 1.61 20.44 38.57
C GLY A 934 0.55 19.58 39.27
N GLU A 935 -0.35 20.28 39.99
CA GLU A 935 -1.51 19.66 40.65
C GLU A 935 -2.52 19.04 39.67
N MET A 936 -3.34 18.10 40.14
CA MET A 936 -4.37 17.48 39.31
C MET A 936 -5.57 18.39 39.10
N VAL A 937 -5.98 18.54 37.85
CA VAL A 937 -7.17 19.30 37.45
C VAL A 937 -8.18 18.32 36.84
N ARG A 938 -9.33 18.12 37.50
CA ARG A 938 -10.43 17.26 37.04
C ARG A 938 -10.01 15.80 36.71
N GLY A 939 -9.10 15.21 37.50
CA GLY A 939 -8.62 13.84 37.29
C GLY A 939 -7.61 13.70 36.13
N MET A 940 -7.03 14.80 35.66
CA MET A 940 -5.87 14.81 34.77
C MET A 940 -4.68 15.45 35.49
N ARG A 941 -3.49 14.88 35.31
CA ARG A 941 -2.23 15.42 35.84
C ARG A 941 -1.77 16.58 34.96
N ARG A 942 -1.51 17.73 35.57
CA ARG A 942 -0.95 18.90 34.88
C ARG A 942 0.58 18.75 34.82
N VAL A 943 1.15 18.86 33.63
CA VAL A 943 2.60 18.86 33.40
C VAL A 943 2.93 20.17 32.72
N ILE A 944 3.85 20.92 33.29
CA ILE A 944 4.21 22.26 32.87
C ILE A 944 5.63 22.19 32.31
N VAL A 945 5.82 22.52 31.04
CA VAL A 945 7.17 22.70 30.47
C VAL A 945 7.47 24.19 30.48
N GLN A 946 8.63 24.57 31.01
CA GLN A 946 9.08 25.95 31.12
C GLN A 946 10.41 26.12 30.37
N ALA A 947 10.44 26.99 29.36
CA ALA A 947 11.66 27.32 28.64
C ALA A 947 12.70 27.98 29.56
N GLU A 948 13.99 27.83 29.25
CA GLU A 948 15.10 28.38 30.08
C GLU A 948 15.03 29.90 30.23
N ASP A 949 14.60 30.61 29.18
CA ASP A 949 14.33 32.06 29.18
C ASP A 949 13.17 32.49 30.08
N GLY A 950 12.37 31.54 30.60
CA GLY A 950 11.22 31.77 31.48
C GLY A 950 10.01 32.47 30.84
N ARG A 951 10.09 32.87 29.56
CA ARG A 951 9.03 33.60 28.84
C ARG A 951 7.90 32.71 28.36
N ASP A 952 8.22 31.50 27.89
CA ASP A 952 7.26 30.53 27.40
C ASP A 952 7.04 29.39 28.39
N VAL A 953 5.77 29.17 28.73
CA VAL A 953 5.30 28.11 29.61
C VAL A 953 4.14 27.40 28.92
N ARG A 954 4.27 26.09 28.71
CA ARG A 954 3.21 25.25 28.12
C ARG A 954 2.68 24.27 29.16
N GLU A 955 1.37 24.04 29.14
CA GLU A 955 0.70 23.15 30.09
C GLU A 955 0.00 21.99 29.36
N TYR A 956 0.34 20.77 29.78
CA TYR A 956 -0.18 19.51 29.26
C TYR A 956 -1.07 18.85 30.31
N LEU A 957 -2.25 18.38 29.89
CA LEU A 957 -3.18 17.64 30.75
C LEU A 957 -3.13 16.16 30.36
N ILE A 958 -2.49 15.35 31.20
CA ILE A 958 -2.28 13.91 30.98
C ILE A 958 -3.32 13.12 31.78
N PRO A 959 -4.03 12.14 31.19
CA PRO A 959 -4.96 11.29 31.92
C PRO A 959 -4.29 10.56 33.10
N HIS A 960 -4.97 10.51 34.25
CA HIS A 960 -4.51 9.75 35.41
C HIS A 960 -4.31 8.26 35.06
N GLY A 961 -3.26 7.64 35.61
CA GLY A 961 -2.89 6.24 35.34
C GLY A 961 -2.04 6.01 34.10
N LYS A 962 -1.86 6.99 33.21
CA LYS A 962 -0.99 6.86 32.03
C LYS A 962 0.49 6.99 32.40
N HIS A 963 1.32 6.05 31.94
CA HIS A 963 2.76 6.04 32.23
C HIS A 963 3.49 7.19 31.52
N MET A 964 4.49 7.76 32.22
CA MET A 964 5.25 8.93 31.81
C MET A 964 6.72 8.57 31.61
N HIS A 965 7.36 9.16 30.60
CA HIS A 965 8.80 8.98 30.35
C HIS A 965 9.67 10.00 31.09
N VAL A 966 9.07 11.08 31.60
CA VAL A 966 9.76 12.26 32.15
C VAL A 966 9.38 12.50 33.60
N HIS A 967 10.34 12.98 34.39
CA HIS A 967 10.20 13.33 35.80
C HIS A 967 10.24 14.84 36.03
N ASP A 968 10.00 15.24 37.28
CA ASP A 968 10.13 16.62 37.71
C ASP A 968 11.60 17.05 37.66
N GLY A 969 11.90 18.12 36.90
CA GLY A 969 13.26 18.62 36.66
C GLY A 969 13.98 18.08 35.43
N ASP A 970 13.40 17.15 34.66
CA ASP A 970 14.00 16.69 33.40
C ASP A 970 13.91 17.77 32.31
N TYR A 971 14.95 17.88 31.45
CA TYR A 971 14.93 18.73 30.26
C TYR A 971 14.35 17.96 29.08
N VAL A 972 13.37 18.53 28.40
CA VAL A 972 12.74 17.97 27.19
C VAL A 972 12.91 18.91 26.01
N ARG A 973 13.04 18.34 24.81
CA ARG A 973 13.04 19.09 23.55
C ARG A 973 11.65 19.16 22.93
N ALA A 974 11.45 20.14 22.04
CA ALA A 974 10.24 20.30 21.27
C ALA A 974 9.94 19.02 20.45
N GLY A 975 8.81 18.38 20.76
CA GLY A 975 8.35 17.16 20.14
C GLY A 975 8.91 15.86 20.72
N ASP A 976 9.55 15.89 21.89
CA ASP A 976 9.83 14.69 22.69
C ASP A 976 8.54 14.14 23.34
N THR A 977 8.44 12.83 23.49
CA THR A 977 7.26 12.14 24.06
C THR A 977 7.28 12.16 25.59
N LEU A 978 6.30 12.82 26.20
CA LEU A 978 6.13 12.90 27.66
C LEU A 978 5.49 11.62 28.24
N THR A 979 4.73 10.88 27.43
CA THR A 979 3.96 9.68 27.81
C THR A 979 4.07 8.58 26.78
N ASP A 980 3.84 7.33 27.20
CA ASP A 980 3.66 6.20 26.30
C ASP A 980 2.52 6.40 25.27
N GLY A 981 2.50 5.56 24.23
CA GLY A 981 1.43 5.51 23.22
C GLY A 981 1.93 5.83 21.81
N ARG A 982 1.00 6.08 20.88
CA ARG A 982 1.33 6.42 19.49
C ARG A 982 1.34 7.93 19.29
N ILE A 983 2.36 8.44 18.58
CA ILE A 983 2.45 9.86 18.24
C ILE A 983 1.38 10.19 17.19
N ASN A 984 0.74 11.35 17.34
CA ASN A 984 -0.25 11.87 16.41
C ASN A 984 0.43 12.75 15.35
N PRO A 985 0.31 12.44 14.04
CA PRO A 985 0.91 13.24 12.97
C PRO A 985 0.52 14.73 13.00
N HIS A 986 -0.70 15.06 13.44
CA HIS A 986 -1.16 16.45 13.54
C HIS A 986 -0.43 17.27 14.62
N ASP A 987 0.14 16.60 15.63
CA ASP A 987 0.93 17.27 16.66
C ASP A 987 2.38 17.44 16.18
N ILE A 988 2.96 16.47 15.46
CA ILE A 988 4.26 16.63 14.78
C ILE A 988 4.24 17.82 13.82
N LEU A 989 3.22 17.94 12.97
CA LEU A 989 3.07 19.06 12.03
C LEU A 989 3.00 20.43 12.73
N ARG A 990 2.41 20.49 13.93
CA ARG A 990 2.29 21.74 14.71
C ARG A 990 3.59 22.13 15.41
N VAL A 991 4.39 21.15 15.82
CA VAL A 991 5.59 21.37 16.65
C VAL A 991 6.88 21.37 15.84
N LYS A 992 7.14 20.31 15.07
CA LYS A 992 8.39 20.15 14.33
C LYS A 992 8.30 20.76 12.93
N GLY A 993 7.14 20.61 12.28
CA GLY A 993 6.83 21.22 11.00
C GLY A 993 6.51 20.22 9.89
N ILE A 994 6.63 20.68 8.64
CA ILE A 994 6.22 19.90 7.46
C ILE A 994 7.21 18.77 7.16
N LYS A 995 8.51 19.02 7.20
CA LYS A 995 9.54 18.04 6.81
C LYS A 995 9.46 16.78 7.68
N GLU A 996 9.40 16.99 8.99
CA GLU A 996 9.44 15.95 10.00
C GLU A 996 8.15 15.12 10.04
N VAL A 997 6.98 15.72 9.76
CA VAL A 997 5.75 14.93 9.62
C VAL A 997 5.73 14.11 8.33
N GLN A 998 6.35 14.62 7.25
CA GLN A 998 6.46 13.87 5.99
C GLN A 998 7.41 12.68 6.13
N GLU A 999 8.59 12.89 6.74
CA GLU A 999 9.55 11.83 7.03
C GLU A 999 8.95 10.77 7.97
N TYR A 1000 8.32 11.18 9.07
CA TYR A 1000 7.62 10.27 9.99
C TYR A 1000 6.55 9.41 9.29
N LEU A 1001 5.73 10.02 8.42
CA LEU A 1001 4.70 9.27 7.68
C LEU A 1001 5.30 8.30 6.66
N VAL A 1002 6.39 8.67 5.99
CA VAL A 1002 7.08 7.76 5.06
C VAL A 1002 7.65 6.57 5.82
N ASP A 1003 8.44 6.80 6.87
CA ASP A 1003 9.15 5.74 7.58
C ASP A 1003 8.18 4.79 8.33
N GLU A 1004 7.11 5.29 8.98
CA GLU A 1004 6.10 4.43 9.66
C GLU A 1004 5.29 3.56 8.69
N ILE A 1005 4.88 4.09 7.54
CA ILE A 1005 4.15 3.30 6.52
C ILE A 1005 5.11 2.25 5.95
N GLN A 1006 6.35 2.65 5.68
CA GLN A 1006 7.38 1.78 5.14
C GLN A 1006 7.77 0.64 6.11
N GLU A 1007 7.84 0.89 7.42
CA GLU A 1007 8.07 -0.14 8.46
C GLU A 1007 7.01 -1.25 8.39
N VAL A 1008 5.74 -0.89 8.19
CA VAL A 1008 4.64 -1.88 8.11
C VAL A 1008 4.80 -2.78 6.88
N TYR A 1009 5.16 -2.26 5.71
CA TYR A 1009 5.44 -3.09 4.53
C TYR A 1009 6.72 -3.94 4.70
N ARG A 1010 7.77 -3.39 5.31
CA ARG A 1010 9.05 -4.09 5.51
C ARG A 1010 8.96 -5.23 6.53
N THR A 1011 8.20 -5.05 7.61
CA THR A 1011 7.89 -6.10 8.60
C THR A 1011 7.24 -7.33 7.94
N GLN A 1012 6.54 -7.13 6.82
CA GLN A 1012 5.87 -8.17 6.04
C GLN A 1012 6.73 -8.73 4.89
N GLY A 1013 7.99 -8.31 4.78
CA GLY A 1013 8.91 -8.70 3.71
C GLY A 1013 8.51 -8.16 2.34
N VAL A 1014 7.95 -6.95 2.28
CA VAL A 1014 7.59 -6.24 1.04
C VAL A 1014 8.45 -4.99 0.87
N GLY A 1015 9.21 -4.94 -0.23
CA GLY A 1015 10.04 -3.80 -0.60
C GLY A 1015 9.33 -2.88 -1.59
N ILE A 1016 9.06 -1.64 -1.16
CA ILE A 1016 8.53 -0.51 -1.93
C ILE A 1016 9.56 0.63 -1.84
N ASP A 1017 9.79 1.37 -2.93
CA ASP A 1017 10.62 2.59 -2.91
C ASP A 1017 9.87 3.75 -2.22
N ASP A 1018 10.57 4.42 -1.30
CA ASP A 1018 10.10 5.59 -0.54
C ASP A 1018 9.42 6.66 -1.45
N LYS A 1019 9.78 6.79 -2.74
CA LYS A 1019 9.23 7.79 -3.69
C LYS A 1019 7.73 7.67 -3.89
N HIS A 1020 7.21 6.45 -3.82
CA HIS A 1020 5.78 6.19 -4.00
C HIS A 1020 4.98 6.71 -2.80
N ILE A 1021 5.49 6.52 -1.58
CA ILE A 1021 4.86 7.04 -0.37
C ILE A 1021 5.03 8.56 -0.31
N GLU A 1022 6.19 9.10 -0.70
CA GLU A 1022 6.45 10.54 -0.84
C GLU A 1022 5.43 11.23 -1.77
N CYS A 1023 5.03 10.60 -2.89
CA CYS A 1023 3.95 11.10 -3.76
C CYS A 1023 2.61 11.25 -3.04
N ILE A 1024 2.17 10.24 -2.26
CA ILE A 1024 0.89 10.30 -1.53
C ILE A 1024 0.97 11.33 -0.39
N VAL A 1025 2.07 11.35 0.36
CA VAL A 1025 2.30 12.25 1.50
C VAL A 1025 2.38 13.72 1.04
N ARG A 1026 2.89 14.01 -0.17
CA ARG A 1026 2.80 15.34 -0.81
C ARG A 1026 1.34 15.79 -0.95
N GLN A 1027 0.47 14.93 -1.46
CA GLN A 1027 -0.96 15.25 -1.66
C GLN A 1027 -1.72 15.42 -0.35
N MET A 1028 -1.38 14.67 0.71
CA MET A 1028 -1.98 14.83 2.04
C MET A 1028 -1.72 16.22 2.67
N LEU A 1029 -0.69 16.93 2.20
CA LEU A 1029 -0.29 18.27 2.68
C LEU A 1029 -0.48 19.37 1.61
N GLN A 1030 -1.26 19.09 0.57
CA GLN A 1030 -1.55 20.04 -0.51
C GLN A 1030 -2.40 21.23 -0.06
N LYS A 1031 -3.21 21.09 0.99
CA LYS A 1031 -4.11 22.16 1.47
C LYS A 1031 -3.51 22.96 2.62
N VAL A 1032 -3.79 24.25 2.59
CA VAL A 1032 -3.41 25.22 3.62
C VAL A 1032 -4.66 25.91 4.16
N ARG A 1033 -4.64 26.29 5.44
CA ARG A 1033 -5.70 27.11 6.05
C ARG A 1033 -5.22 28.55 6.13
N VAL A 1034 -5.97 29.46 5.52
CA VAL A 1034 -5.71 30.90 5.64
C VAL A 1034 -6.07 31.36 7.06
N GLU A 1035 -5.12 31.99 7.75
CA GLU A 1035 -5.29 32.55 9.10
C GLU A 1035 -5.56 34.05 9.05
N ASP A 1036 -4.82 34.76 8.21
CA ASP A 1036 -5.05 36.16 7.87
C ASP A 1036 -5.01 36.28 6.34
N PRO A 1037 -6.10 36.67 5.66
CA PRO A 1037 -6.10 36.78 4.21
C PRO A 1037 -5.25 37.94 3.67
N GLY A 1038 -4.85 38.91 4.50
CA GLY A 1038 -4.18 40.13 4.02
C GLY A 1038 -5.03 40.83 2.94
N ASP A 1039 -4.40 41.15 1.81
CA ASP A 1039 -5.05 41.75 0.64
C ASP A 1039 -5.44 40.71 -0.44
N THR A 1040 -5.33 39.40 -0.15
CA THR A 1040 -5.66 38.32 -1.10
C THR A 1040 -7.18 38.10 -1.25
N ARG A 1041 -7.59 37.40 -2.32
CA ARG A 1041 -9.00 37.01 -2.56
C ARG A 1041 -9.63 36.03 -1.56
N PHE A 1042 -8.86 35.45 -0.64
CA PHE A 1042 -9.31 34.36 0.25
C PHE A 1042 -10.02 34.86 1.52
N LEU A 1043 -10.79 33.98 2.18
CA LEU A 1043 -11.42 34.27 3.45
C LEU A 1043 -10.64 33.70 4.66
N GLU A 1044 -10.77 34.36 5.81
CA GLU A 1044 -10.26 33.84 7.09
C GLU A 1044 -10.84 32.45 7.39
N GLY A 1045 -9.97 31.48 7.68
CA GLY A 1045 -10.32 30.09 7.95
C GLY A 1045 -10.65 29.25 6.71
N GLU A 1046 -10.51 29.81 5.51
CA GLU A 1046 -10.68 29.09 4.25
C GLU A 1046 -9.59 28.04 4.04
N LEU A 1047 -9.96 26.93 3.39
CA LEU A 1047 -9.03 25.92 2.91
C LEU A 1047 -8.71 26.23 1.45
N ALA A 1048 -7.48 26.66 1.19
CA ALA A 1048 -6.97 26.93 -0.14
C ALA A 1048 -6.01 25.81 -0.57
N ASP A 1049 -5.77 25.70 -1.88
CA ASP A 1049 -4.64 24.92 -2.38
C ASP A 1049 -3.33 25.68 -2.16
N LYS A 1050 -2.26 24.97 -1.85
CA LYS A 1050 -0.94 25.57 -1.62
C LYS A 1050 -0.40 26.25 -2.89
N THR A 1051 -0.68 25.70 -4.07
CA THR A 1051 -0.27 26.35 -5.34
C THR A 1051 -1.10 27.60 -5.59
N ASP A 1052 -2.43 27.51 -5.52
CA ASP A 1052 -3.35 28.64 -5.76
C ASP A 1052 -3.09 29.82 -4.82
N LEU A 1053 -2.72 29.54 -3.55
CA LEU A 1053 -2.37 30.56 -2.57
C LEU A 1053 -1.02 31.20 -2.90
N ARG A 1054 -0.01 30.41 -3.32
CA ARG A 1054 1.31 30.94 -3.73
C ARG A 1054 1.18 31.87 -4.93
N GLU A 1055 0.44 31.47 -5.97
CA GLU A 1055 0.25 32.32 -7.17
C GLU A 1055 -0.52 33.61 -6.86
N GLU A 1056 -1.53 33.56 -5.99
CA GLU A 1056 -2.26 34.75 -5.53
C GLU A 1056 -1.35 35.67 -4.68
N GLN A 1057 -0.51 35.12 -3.81
CA GLN A 1057 0.46 35.89 -3.03
C GLN A 1057 1.53 36.52 -3.91
N ASP A 1058 2.07 35.79 -4.90
CA ASP A 1058 3.06 36.32 -5.84
C ASP A 1058 2.47 37.52 -6.62
N ARG A 1059 1.18 37.47 -7.00
CA ARG A 1059 0.48 38.61 -7.63
C ARG A 1059 0.33 39.79 -6.65
N VAL A 1060 -0.21 39.55 -5.45
CA VAL A 1060 -0.46 40.62 -4.46
C VAL A 1060 0.85 41.30 -4.03
N VAL A 1061 1.94 40.55 -3.89
CA VAL A 1061 3.28 41.11 -3.59
C VAL A 1061 3.81 41.94 -4.76
N ALA A 1062 3.61 41.50 -6.02
CA ALA A 1062 3.96 42.30 -7.19
C ALA A 1062 3.12 43.60 -7.32
N GLU A 1063 1.88 43.58 -6.83
CA GLU A 1063 1.00 44.76 -6.71
C GLU A 1063 1.32 45.63 -5.47
N GLY A 1064 2.26 45.21 -4.60
CA GLY A 1064 2.68 45.94 -3.39
C GLY A 1064 1.78 45.76 -2.16
N GLY A 1065 0.84 44.80 -2.20
CA GLY A 1065 -0.07 44.49 -1.10
C GLY A 1065 0.48 43.49 -0.07
N SER A 1066 -0.30 43.25 0.98
CA SER A 1066 0.08 42.38 2.10
C SER A 1066 -0.23 40.91 1.80
N PRO A 1067 0.76 39.99 1.85
CA PRO A 1067 0.53 38.56 1.63
C PRO A 1067 -0.27 37.90 2.76
N ALA A 1068 -1.06 36.89 2.42
CA ALA A 1068 -1.81 36.09 3.39
C ALA A 1068 -0.90 35.29 4.33
N ARG A 1069 -1.28 35.18 5.60
CA ARG A 1069 -0.73 34.21 6.56
C ARG A 1069 -1.55 32.94 6.56
N TYR A 1070 -0.89 31.79 6.57
CA TYR A 1070 -1.55 30.49 6.51
C TYR A 1070 -0.81 29.43 7.35
N SER A 1071 -1.55 28.42 7.80
CA SER A 1071 -1.00 27.20 8.42
C SER A 1071 -1.18 25.98 7.50
N PRO A 1072 -0.17 25.08 7.41
CA PRO A 1072 -0.30 23.83 6.65
C PRO A 1072 -1.31 22.91 7.32
N LEU A 1073 -2.05 22.13 6.52
CA LEU A 1073 -3.05 21.19 7.04
C LEU A 1073 -2.83 19.79 6.51
N LEU A 1074 -2.57 18.84 7.42
CA LEU A 1074 -2.60 17.42 7.10
C LEU A 1074 -4.05 16.96 6.89
N LEU A 1075 -4.37 16.51 5.69
CA LEU A 1075 -5.65 15.89 5.34
C LEU A 1075 -5.45 14.40 5.04
N GLY A 1076 -6.33 13.57 5.61
CA GLY A 1076 -6.43 12.17 5.23
C GLY A 1076 -6.89 12.02 3.78
N ILE A 1077 -6.44 10.96 3.10
CA ILE A 1077 -6.68 10.73 1.67
C ILE A 1077 -8.15 10.89 1.25
N THR A 1078 -9.12 10.39 2.04
CA THR A 1078 -10.55 10.54 1.70
C THR A 1078 -11.01 12.00 1.67
N LYS A 1079 -10.45 12.86 2.54
CA LYS A 1079 -10.76 14.30 2.56
C LYS A 1079 -9.99 15.07 1.50
N ALA A 1080 -8.77 14.64 1.18
CA ALA A 1080 -7.99 15.22 0.10
C ALA A 1080 -8.72 15.05 -1.26
N SER A 1081 -9.15 13.83 -1.61
CA SER A 1081 -9.92 13.54 -2.84
C SER A 1081 -11.25 14.30 -2.95
N LEU A 1082 -11.90 14.63 -1.83
CA LEU A 1082 -13.13 15.45 -1.84
C LEU A 1082 -12.86 16.95 -2.01
N SER A 1083 -11.59 17.37 -2.00
CA SER A 1083 -11.14 18.77 -2.08
C SER A 1083 -10.29 19.07 -3.31
N THR A 1084 -10.31 18.20 -4.32
CA THR A 1084 -9.70 18.44 -5.63
C THR A 1084 -10.36 19.61 -6.34
N GLN A 1085 -9.63 20.27 -7.25
CA GLN A 1085 -10.15 21.40 -8.02
C GLN A 1085 -11.25 20.99 -9.01
N SER A 1086 -11.14 19.80 -9.62
CA SER A 1086 -12.20 19.25 -10.46
C SER A 1086 -13.38 18.75 -9.60
N PHE A 1087 -14.55 19.34 -9.84
CA PHE A 1087 -15.80 18.81 -9.29
C PHE A 1087 -16.26 17.54 -10.02
N VAL A 1088 -15.85 17.31 -11.27
CA VAL A 1088 -16.19 16.11 -12.04
C VAL A 1088 -15.47 14.88 -11.49
N SER A 1089 -14.17 14.97 -11.24
CA SER A 1089 -13.41 13.90 -10.56
C SER A 1089 -13.90 13.69 -9.13
N ALA A 1090 -14.09 14.76 -8.35
CA ALA A 1090 -14.60 14.65 -6.99
C ALA A 1090 -15.99 13.98 -6.94
N ALA A 1091 -16.91 14.34 -7.85
CA ALA A 1091 -18.25 13.76 -7.94
C ALA A 1091 -18.24 12.26 -8.28
N SER A 1092 -17.23 11.78 -9.04
CA SER A 1092 -17.02 10.36 -9.30
C SER A 1092 -16.59 9.58 -8.04
N PHE A 1093 -15.91 10.25 -7.10
CA PHE A 1093 -15.36 9.66 -5.90
C PHE A 1093 -16.45 9.26 -4.90
N GLN A 1094 -16.98 10.21 -4.12
CA GLN A 1094 -18.01 10.03 -3.08
C GLN A 1094 -18.82 11.32 -2.90
N GLU A 1095 -19.93 11.29 -2.14
CA GLU A 1095 -20.78 12.47 -1.87
C GLU A 1095 -21.24 13.26 -3.12
N THR A 1096 -21.42 12.59 -4.26
CA THR A 1096 -21.76 13.15 -5.59
C THR A 1096 -22.80 14.28 -5.55
N THR A 1097 -23.91 14.10 -4.83
CA THR A 1097 -24.98 15.11 -4.73
C THR A 1097 -24.54 16.38 -4.02
N ARG A 1098 -23.71 16.27 -2.98
CA ARG A 1098 -23.17 17.41 -2.23
C ARG A 1098 -22.19 18.20 -3.10
N ILE A 1099 -21.27 17.52 -3.77
CA ILE A 1099 -20.24 18.13 -4.62
C ILE A 1099 -20.89 18.90 -5.77
N LEU A 1100 -21.85 18.27 -6.46
CA LEU A 1100 -22.59 18.94 -7.53
C LEU A 1100 -23.37 20.17 -7.00
N THR A 1101 -23.92 20.10 -5.78
CA THR A 1101 -24.62 21.23 -5.15
C THR A 1101 -23.66 22.39 -4.84
N GLU A 1102 -22.51 22.10 -4.22
CA GLU A 1102 -21.49 23.11 -3.90
C GLU A 1102 -20.94 23.76 -5.19
N ALA A 1103 -20.62 22.95 -6.22
CA ALA A 1103 -20.18 23.44 -7.53
C ALA A 1103 -21.22 24.31 -8.25
N SER A 1104 -22.51 23.92 -8.17
CA SER A 1104 -23.63 24.67 -8.77
C SER A 1104 -23.81 26.04 -8.12
N ILE A 1105 -23.73 26.13 -6.79
CA ILE A 1105 -23.82 27.40 -6.05
C ILE A 1105 -22.65 28.32 -6.41
N MET A 1106 -21.44 27.76 -6.53
CA MET A 1106 -20.23 28.51 -6.88
C MET A 1106 -20.12 28.88 -8.36
N GLY A 1107 -20.95 28.32 -9.24
CA GLY A 1107 -20.82 28.50 -10.69
C GLY A 1107 -19.49 27.97 -11.23
N SER A 1108 -19.01 26.85 -10.68
CA SER A 1108 -17.65 26.36 -10.92
C SER A 1108 -17.44 25.91 -12.36
N VAL A 1109 -16.31 26.31 -12.96
CA VAL A 1109 -15.87 25.88 -14.29
C VAL A 1109 -14.74 24.87 -14.13
N ASP A 1110 -14.85 23.72 -14.79
CA ASP A 1110 -13.82 22.67 -14.77
C ASP A 1110 -12.92 22.80 -16.02
N PRO A 1111 -11.60 23.04 -15.86
CA PRO A 1111 -10.67 23.19 -16.97
C PRO A 1111 -10.17 21.85 -17.56
N LEU A 1112 -10.68 20.70 -17.08
CA LEU A 1112 -10.35 19.36 -17.60
C LEU A 1112 -8.85 19.03 -17.57
N LEU A 1113 -8.20 19.37 -16.44
CA LEU A 1113 -6.75 19.28 -16.28
C LEU A 1113 -6.24 17.97 -15.64
N GLY A 1114 -7.13 17.15 -15.08
CA GLY A 1114 -6.79 15.84 -14.51
C GLY A 1114 -6.99 14.69 -15.49
N LEU A 1115 -6.81 13.46 -15.01
CA LEU A 1115 -6.98 12.26 -15.82
C LEU A 1115 -8.46 11.87 -15.96
N LYS A 1116 -9.22 11.88 -14.86
CA LYS A 1116 -10.59 11.31 -14.82
C LYS A 1116 -11.63 12.11 -15.57
N GLU A 1117 -11.51 13.43 -15.60
CA GLU A 1117 -12.47 14.30 -16.27
C GLU A 1117 -12.43 14.04 -17.78
N ASN A 1118 -11.20 13.92 -18.31
CA ASN A 1118 -10.94 13.54 -19.69
C ASN A 1118 -11.49 12.13 -20.01
N VAL A 1119 -11.22 11.12 -19.16
CA VAL A 1119 -11.78 9.76 -19.34
C VAL A 1119 -13.32 9.74 -19.30
N ALA A 1120 -13.92 10.49 -18.37
CA ALA A 1120 -15.38 10.55 -18.21
C ALA A 1120 -16.07 11.21 -19.42
N ILE A 1121 -15.45 12.24 -20.00
CA ILE A 1121 -15.95 12.97 -21.18
C ILE A 1121 -15.59 12.23 -22.49
N GLY A 1122 -14.53 11.42 -22.51
CA GLY A 1122 -14.03 10.71 -23.69
C GLY A 1122 -12.97 11.47 -24.48
N GLN A 1123 -12.18 12.32 -23.82
CA GLN A 1123 -11.02 13.00 -24.40
C GLN A 1123 -9.70 12.31 -24.03
N LEU A 1124 -8.64 12.57 -24.81
CA LEU A 1124 -7.28 12.13 -24.52
C LEU A 1124 -6.79 12.71 -23.19
N ILE A 1125 -6.31 11.85 -22.30
CA ILE A 1125 -5.78 12.23 -20.98
C ILE A 1125 -4.56 13.17 -21.12
N PRO A 1126 -4.32 14.09 -20.16
CA PRO A 1126 -3.18 15.01 -20.18
C PRO A 1126 -1.86 14.39 -19.70
N ALA A 1127 -1.66 13.09 -19.95
CA ALA A 1127 -0.47 12.31 -19.59
C ALA A 1127 -0.08 11.36 -20.73
N GLY A 1128 1.15 10.84 -20.70
CA GLY A 1128 1.70 10.00 -21.76
C GLY A 1128 1.58 10.63 -23.15
N THR A 1129 1.21 9.81 -24.14
CA THR A 1129 0.92 10.19 -25.54
C THR A 1129 -0.06 11.36 -25.67
N GLY A 1130 -0.98 11.51 -24.70
CA GLY A 1130 -1.95 12.59 -24.65
C GLY A 1130 -1.40 13.96 -24.21
N MET A 1131 -0.10 14.12 -23.95
CA MET A 1131 0.49 15.44 -23.68
C MET A 1131 0.55 16.35 -24.92
N PRO A 1132 0.31 17.68 -24.80
CA PRO A 1132 0.33 18.61 -25.94
C PRO A 1132 1.62 18.62 -26.77
N LYS A 1133 2.78 18.35 -26.15
CA LYS A 1133 4.08 18.23 -26.85
C LYS A 1133 4.12 17.01 -27.78
N LEU A 1134 3.53 15.89 -27.36
CA LEU A 1134 3.50 14.63 -28.12
C LEU A 1134 2.35 14.61 -29.15
N ARG A 1135 1.21 15.26 -28.86
CA ARG A 1135 0.09 15.44 -29.82
C ARG A 1135 0.48 16.15 -31.12
N ARG A 1136 1.62 16.84 -31.17
CA ARG A 1136 2.13 17.55 -32.36
C ARG A 1136 3.04 16.68 -33.24
N LEU A 1137 3.41 15.48 -32.81
CA LEU A 1137 4.19 14.56 -33.62
C LEU A 1137 3.30 13.96 -34.72
N ARG A 1138 3.67 14.19 -35.98
CA ARG A 1138 3.11 13.47 -37.13
C ARG A 1138 3.93 12.20 -37.36
N ALA A 1139 3.26 11.08 -37.62
CA ALA A 1139 3.91 9.88 -38.10
C ALA A 1139 4.06 10.00 -39.62
N VAL A 1140 5.30 10.00 -40.10
CA VAL A 1140 5.63 9.96 -41.54
C VAL A 1140 5.97 8.51 -41.89
N PRO A 1141 5.43 7.94 -42.99
CA PRO A 1141 5.86 6.63 -43.47
C PRO A 1141 7.35 6.62 -43.80
N LEU A 1142 8.06 5.54 -43.46
CA LEU A 1142 9.50 5.38 -43.76
C LEU A 1142 9.81 5.45 -45.27
N ASP A 1143 8.82 5.16 -46.11
CA ASP A 1143 8.93 5.14 -47.57
C ASP A 1143 8.37 6.42 -48.24
N ALA A 1144 7.95 7.42 -47.45
CA ALA A 1144 7.52 8.71 -47.97
C ALA A 1144 8.70 9.68 -48.05
N GLU A 1145 8.91 10.31 -49.20
CA GLU A 1145 9.79 11.48 -49.28
C GLU A 1145 9.20 12.60 -48.40
N PRO A 1146 10.00 13.29 -47.57
CA PRO A 1146 9.49 14.38 -46.75
C PRO A 1146 9.03 15.54 -47.65
N ASP A 1147 7.79 15.99 -47.48
CA ASP A 1147 7.25 17.14 -48.21
C ASP A 1147 8.09 18.41 -47.95
N GLU A 1148 8.14 19.34 -48.90
CA GLU A 1148 8.91 20.60 -48.74
C GLU A 1148 8.47 21.40 -47.49
N GLU A 1149 7.20 21.29 -47.08
CA GLU A 1149 6.69 21.87 -45.82
C GLU A 1149 7.32 21.26 -44.56
N ASP A 1150 7.63 19.96 -44.56
CA ASP A 1150 8.28 19.28 -43.43
C ASP A 1150 9.78 19.65 -43.33
N ILE A 1151 10.43 19.93 -44.46
CA ILE A 1151 11.82 20.40 -44.52
C ILE A 1151 11.94 21.83 -43.95
N ASP A 1152 11.03 22.73 -44.32
CA ASP A 1152 10.98 24.08 -43.73
C ASP A 1152 10.69 24.05 -42.22
N LEU A 1153 9.84 23.12 -41.76
CA LEU A 1153 9.59 22.93 -40.32
C LEU A 1153 10.83 22.45 -39.55
N LEU A 1154 11.65 21.59 -40.17
CA LEU A 1154 12.92 21.11 -39.61
C LEU A 1154 13.98 22.23 -39.55
N LEU A 1155 14.06 23.07 -40.57
CA LEU A 1155 15.02 24.19 -40.65
C LEU A 1155 14.64 25.35 -39.71
N GLY A 1156 13.35 25.58 -39.49
CA GLY A 1156 12.83 26.64 -38.62
C GLY A 1156 13.28 26.57 -37.15
N PHE A 1157 13.72 25.40 -36.66
CA PHE A 1157 14.23 25.24 -35.29
C PHE A 1157 15.65 25.79 -35.04
N SER A 1158 16.36 26.24 -36.09
CA SER A 1158 17.73 26.76 -35.97
C SER A 1158 17.84 28.23 -35.51
N SER A 1159 16.71 28.96 -35.43
CA SER A 1159 16.70 30.43 -35.31
C SER A 1159 16.49 31.00 -33.89
N ILE A 1160 16.31 30.17 -32.85
CA ILE A 1160 16.08 30.64 -31.47
C ILE A 1160 17.41 30.74 -30.67
N LEU A 1161 18.38 31.48 -31.25
CA LEU A 1161 19.61 31.90 -30.59
C LEU A 1161 19.92 33.36 -30.96
N GLU A 1162 19.20 34.30 -30.35
CA GLU A 1162 19.58 35.72 -30.38
C GLU A 1162 20.75 35.99 -29.43
N PRO A 1163 21.83 36.66 -29.88
CA PRO A 1163 22.75 37.36 -28.99
C PRO A 1163 22.19 38.75 -28.65
N VAL A 1164 22.42 39.18 -27.41
CA VAL A 1164 22.00 40.49 -26.88
C VAL A 1164 22.76 41.65 -27.54
N GLY A 1165 22.07 42.70 -28.01
CA GLY A 1165 22.73 44.01 -28.21
C GLY A 1165 22.05 45.09 -29.06
N ALA A 1166 21.59 46.15 -28.38
CA ALA A 1166 21.55 47.56 -28.81
C ALA A 1166 20.70 48.06 -30.01
N GLY A 1167 19.83 49.04 -29.71
CA GLY A 1167 19.97 50.37 -30.34
C GLY A 1167 18.87 50.92 -31.27
N ALA A 1168 18.05 51.81 -30.72
CA ALA A 1168 17.55 53.07 -31.33
C ALA A 1168 16.53 53.10 -32.52
N GLU A 1169 15.43 53.80 -32.24
CA GLU A 1169 14.81 54.88 -33.04
C GLU A 1169 13.93 54.65 -34.29
N THR A 1170 12.76 55.31 -34.26
CA THR A 1170 11.97 55.87 -35.40
C THR A 1170 11.23 54.88 -36.35
N LEU A 1171 10.08 55.19 -37.00
CA LEU A 1171 9.20 56.38 -37.06
C LEU A 1171 7.75 55.98 -37.50
N LEU A 1172 6.84 56.98 -37.52
CA LEU A 1172 5.49 57.04 -38.14
C LEU A 1172 5.26 56.17 -39.40
N GLY A 1173 4.06 55.70 -39.78
CA GLY A 1173 2.67 55.94 -39.34
C GLY A 1173 1.68 55.68 -40.51
N THR A 1174 0.36 55.87 -40.33
CA THR A 1174 -0.73 55.82 -41.37
C THR A 1174 -0.99 54.46 -42.08
N SER A 1175 -2.17 54.11 -42.62
CA SER A 1175 -3.57 54.55 -42.46
C SER A 1175 -4.53 53.58 -43.22
N LEU A 1176 -5.79 53.46 -42.76
CA LEU A 1176 -7.04 53.24 -43.53
C LEU A 1176 -7.07 52.33 -44.79
N GLY A 1177 -8.04 51.40 -44.85
CA GLY A 1177 -8.62 50.98 -46.14
C GLY A 1177 -9.31 49.61 -46.16
N THR A 1178 -10.65 49.59 -46.11
CA THR A 1178 -11.46 48.49 -46.67
C THR A 1178 -11.44 48.54 -48.20
N PRO A 1179 -11.78 47.43 -48.88
CA PRO A 1179 -13.02 47.50 -49.67
C PRO A 1179 -13.85 46.21 -49.67
N SER A 1180 -15.02 46.29 -50.32
CA SER A 1180 -16.05 45.25 -50.48
C SER A 1180 -16.61 45.27 -51.90
N GLY A 1181 -17.07 44.12 -52.42
CA GLY A 1181 -18.21 44.06 -53.35
C GLY A 1181 -18.00 43.44 -54.75
N GLU A 1182 -18.96 42.57 -55.12
CA GLU A 1182 -19.52 42.31 -56.48
C GLU A 1182 -18.59 41.67 -57.56
N GLU A 1183 -18.98 40.85 -58.56
CA GLU A 1183 -20.15 40.01 -58.94
C GLU A 1183 -19.62 38.93 -59.97
N GLY A 1184 -20.26 37.85 -60.42
CA GLY A 1184 -21.61 37.26 -60.28
C GLY A 1184 -21.75 35.93 -61.09
N ASP A 1185 -22.99 35.41 -61.23
CA ASP A 1185 -23.58 34.53 -62.29
C ASP A 1185 -23.05 33.09 -62.58
N GLU A 1186 -23.84 32.06 -62.94
CA GLU A 1186 -25.32 31.82 -62.95
C GLU A 1186 -25.63 30.28 -62.94
N ASP A 1187 -26.92 29.89 -63.12
CA ASP A 1187 -27.50 28.54 -63.30
C ASP A 1187 -27.47 27.54 -62.10
N GLY A 1188 -28.57 27.21 -61.41
CA GLY A 1188 -29.97 27.16 -61.82
C GLY A 1188 -30.48 25.72 -61.97
N GLY A 1189 -31.17 25.16 -60.96
CA GLY A 1189 -31.71 23.79 -61.07
C GLY A 1189 -32.30 23.17 -59.80
N GLY A 1190 -33.39 23.73 -59.26
CA GLY A 1190 -34.06 23.17 -58.08
C GLY A 1190 -35.36 22.42 -58.38
N LEU A 1191 -35.69 21.39 -57.60
CA LEU A 1191 -37.08 20.98 -57.31
C LEU A 1191 -37.19 20.09 -56.05
N ARG A 1192 -38.38 20.09 -55.43
CA ARG A 1192 -38.61 19.65 -54.05
C ARG A 1192 -39.32 18.29 -53.92
N ALA A 1193 -38.94 17.58 -52.86
CA ALA A 1193 -39.79 16.80 -51.93
C ALA A 1193 -40.67 15.64 -52.43
N LYS A 1194 -40.49 14.46 -51.80
CA LYS A 1194 -41.40 13.89 -50.78
C LYS A 1194 -40.82 12.57 -50.24
N GLY A 1195 -41.19 12.20 -49.01
CA GLY A 1195 -40.79 10.92 -48.40
C GLY A 1195 -41.89 9.85 -48.48
N ALA A 1196 -41.51 8.59 -48.23
CA ALA A 1196 -42.40 7.51 -47.81
C ALA A 1196 -41.57 6.38 -47.15
N ALA A 1197 -42.22 5.56 -46.32
CA ALA A 1197 -41.62 4.42 -45.64
C ALA A 1197 -41.57 3.15 -46.53
N GLY A 1198 -40.79 2.15 -46.12
CA GLY A 1198 -40.80 0.81 -46.71
C GLY A 1198 -39.91 -0.16 -45.93
N ALA A 1199 -40.49 -1.22 -45.38
CA ALA A 1199 -39.80 -2.24 -44.59
C ALA A 1199 -39.34 -3.43 -45.45
N GLY A 1200 -38.42 -4.25 -44.92
CA GLY A 1200 -38.02 -5.54 -45.50
C GLY A 1200 -37.21 -6.35 -44.49
N ALA A 1201 -37.71 -7.51 -44.07
CA ALA A 1201 -37.18 -8.31 -42.97
C ALA A 1201 -36.46 -9.60 -43.43
N ALA A 1202 -35.61 -10.14 -42.55
CA ALA A 1202 -35.22 -11.55 -42.38
C ALA A 1202 -34.26 -11.58 -41.16
N GLU A 1203 -34.69 -11.88 -39.93
CA GLU A 1203 -35.09 -13.18 -39.36
C GLU A 1203 -33.97 -14.23 -39.23
N GLY A 1204 -33.77 -14.74 -38.01
CA GLY A 1204 -33.36 -16.12 -37.75
C GLY A 1204 -32.01 -16.36 -37.06
N ALA A 1205 -31.99 -16.30 -35.72
CA ALA A 1205 -31.43 -17.33 -34.80
C ALA A 1205 -30.96 -16.73 -33.45
N GLU A 1206 -31.89 -16.54 -32.52
CA GLU A 1206 -31.61 -16.57 -31.08
C GLU A 1206 -32.34 -17.80 -30.51
N GLU A 1207 -31.61 -18.72 -29.87
CA GLU A 1207 -32.17 -19.69 -28.93
C GLU A 1207 -31.47 -19.51 -27.59
N ALA A 1208 -32.24 -19.63 -26.51
CA ALA A 1208 -31.84 -19.27 -25.16
C ALA A 1208 -31.24 -20.45 -24.40
N GLU A 1209 -30.44 -20.13 -23.39
CA GLU A 1209 -30.41 -20.91 -22.14
C GLU A 1209 -30.25 -19.94 -20.97
N GLU A 1210 -31.38 -19.49 -20.42
CA GLU A 1210 -31.43 -18.89 -19.08
C GLU A 1210 -31.49 -20.04 -18.05
N ALA A 1211 -30.49 -20.11 -17.17
CA ALA A 1211 -30.56 -20.86 -15.93
C ALA A 1211 -30.41 -19.86 -14.76
N GLU A 1212 -31.48 -19.71 -13.98
CA GLU A 1212 -31.50 -18.83 -12.82
C GLU A 1212 -30.72 -19.44 -11.65
N GLU A 1213 -29.70 -18.76 -11.14
CA GLU A 1213 -29.30 -18.87 -9.74
C GLU A 1213 -29.83 -17.66 -8.97
N SER A 1214 -30.70 -17.92 -8.00
CA SER A 1214 -31.33 -16.93 -7.14
C SER A 1214 -30.74 -17.00 -5.75
N GLU A 1215 -30.00 -15.98 -5.30
CA GLU A 1215 -29.63 -15.84 -3.89
C GLU A 1215 -29.24 -14.40 -3.51
N GLU A 1216 -30.20 -13.68 -2.91
CA GLU A 1216 -30.07 -12.62 -1.90
C GLU A 1216 -31.48 -12.57 -1.27
N ALA A 1217 -31.77 -12.54 0.03
CA ALA A 1217 -31.05 -12.51 1.30
C ALA A 1217 -32.10 -11.95 2.30
N GLU A 1218 -32.31 -12.56 3.48
CA GLU A 1218 -33.13 -11.92 4.53
C GLU A 1218 -32.39 -11.92 5.88
N GLU A 1219 -32.39 -10.76 6.53
CA GLU A 1219 -31.93 -10.54 7.89
C GLU A 1219 -33.04 -9.85 8.70
N SER A 1220 -33.02 -10.09 10.02
CA SER A 1220 -33.67 -9.33 11.10
C SER A 1220 -35.19 -9.49 11.35
N GLU A 1221 -35.49 -10.10 12.51
CA GLU A 1221 -36.53 -9.62 13.43
C GLU A 1221 -35.97 -9.60 14.85
N GLU A 1222 -36.33 -8.57 15.64
CA GLU A 1222 -35.96 -8.45 17.06
C GLU A 1222 -37.12 -7.87 17.89
N ALA A 1223 -37.49 -8.60 18.95
CA ALA A 1223 -38.17 -8.19 20.19
C ALA A 1223 -39.68 -7.80 20.25
N ALA A 1224 -40.27 -8.20 21.40
CA ALA A 1224 -41.57 -7.86 22.03
C ALA A 1224 -42.84 -8.57 21.51
N GLY A 1225 -43.76 -9.08 22.35
CA GLY A 1225 -43.73 -9.26 23.82
C GLY A 1225 -45.10 -9.61 24.44
N ALA A 1226 -45.09 -10.30 25.60
CA ALA A 1226 -46.17 -10.46 26.60
C ALA A 1226 -47.47 -11.27 26.29
N ALA A 1227 -47.55 -12.46 26.89
CA ALA A 1227 -48.63 -13.02 27.74
C ALA A 1227 -50.12 -13.08 27.28
N GLU A 1228 -50.70 -14.31 27.25
CA GLU A 1228 -51.64 -14.78 28.30
C GLU A 1228 -51.94 -16.32 28.31
N LYS A 1229 -51.73 -16.95 29.48
CA LYS A 1229 -52.55 -17.99 30.18
C LYS A 1229 -52.99 -19.35 29.56
N THR A 1230 -52.47 -20.44 30.18
CA THR A 1230 -53.16 -21.64 30.79
C THR A 1230 -54.24 -22.43 30.01
N ALA A 1231 -54.36 -23.77 30.04
CA ALA A 1231 -53.73 -24.92 30.74
C ALA A 1231 -53.89 -26.19 29.82
N ALA A 1232 -53.49 -27.45 30.11
CA ALA A 1232 -53.10 -28.19 31.33
C ALA A 1232 -52.18 -29.42 30.99
N ASP A 1233 -51.76 -30.17 32.02
CA ASP A 1233 -50.71 -31.22 32.02
C ASP A 1233 -51.04 -32.57 31.31
N GLY A 1234 -50.02 -33.41 31.00
CA GLY A 1234 -50.23 -34.73 30.39
C GLY A 1234 -49.06 -35.67 30.01
N ASP A 1235 -47.99 -35.77 30.82
CA ASP A 1235 -47.14 -36.98 31.05
C ASP A 1235 -46.10 -37.57 30.03
N SER A 1236 -45.08 -38.24 30.60
CA SER A 1236 -44.01 -39.11 30.01
C SER A 1236 -42.96 -38.49 29.05
N MET A 1237 -42.00 -37.69 29.53
CA MET A 1237 -40.65 -38.07 30.03
C MET A 1237 -39.63 -38.65 29.02
N GLY A 1238 -38.61 -37.85 28.73
CA GLY A 1238 -37.32 -38.15 28.09
C GLY A 1238 -36.27 -37.12 28.52
#